data_AF-A0AAE4A9U5-F1
#
_entry.id   AF-A0AAE4A9U5-F1
#
_cell.length_a   1.000
_cell.length_b   1.000
_cell.length_c   1.000
_cell.angle_alpha   90.00
_cell.angle_beta   90.00
_cell.angle_gamma   90.00
#
_symmetry.space_group_name_H-M   'P 1'
#
loop_
_entity.id
_entity.type
_entity.pdbx_description
1 polymer ?
#
loop_
_entity_poly.entity_id
_entity_poly.type
_entity_poly.pdbx_seq_one_letter_code
_entity_poly.pdbx_strand_id
1 'polypeptide(L)'
;MSRPATDPGDGGSEDVRPHRVRRLTRRSRLWWRFQLRAIRFRRPFRWFRLLRNPEPDSAIPLSRQQLWVGRRLGRAYLGIVGWRERIRIARARVPDRAKPARTVLTLLGPQRWLLFQLAFLIALGFALDLVVQRYGGRIVDWLGVEEWLRSTFSLPSVETLRNLLAAAAGGTATVLGLILSISLIAWQMTADRYRSTSIVSFLLRERMSAAVVRLLALGFAFSLWVLALLEIAGYSPYISAAMALSICTVAVLSLITYRQAGLLGYLPHNIAISLRSEIIGEIFRARRPNAGRSVEDYSRRVIAGDLQIFDEMLGRLLESGDSEDVAACLDEMRTMLSAYVRLKSGFSRQSLFFERYDQRLESNVGVDVDEAILAQGLMDPTTSVADHLWFERKVLAIVRPVLVARVLDASRVAQSLIGLWSESLQYAWLHEDPEVVDLIFAEAEAAGVHARMRTDRKVTEQFMTLPWLLVEAIGRGWHVSAKEIVAKEPWRRDAALDSLPWDAQDDAARIGLAIRRERAICDEIITPRNQMAEEVEGWRAPRLRRLQEESLRRAINFCDAQLAAALHERSEQSYVVARMSLRCILRIAHYGFTLGEMRDVAKRVLHVIDRSSPENAKDLREDAGRAARVLAAQQEWEGAYALLRTAMGGYVLARLRESDEQQAIRLTFDGLVTAATVYGWAELHNRRDQVIEVGRTIDVPFARIDGLAEAVENHGWMVDLMLPMVVYYQWMQPLTQAVQALPERPKPGSHGYMLEKDHPSSLIAQAELLFGPDECVRHLVMAVAARRASDRRRLAEVLSQVYLQRIGDA
;
A
#
# COMPACT_ATOMS: atom_id res chain seq x y z
N MET A 1 -17.69 40.11 65.54
CA MET A 1 -16.92 39.32 66.52
C MET A 1 -15.44 39.51 66.19
N SER A 2 -14.80 40.54 66.73
CA SER A 2 -14.04 40.53 68.00
C SER A 2 -12.66 39.85 67.86
N ARG A 3 -11.63 40.71 67.70
CA ARG A 3 -10.17 40.53 67.77
C ARG A 3 -9.70 39.66 68.99
N PRO A 4 -8.48 39.08 69.03
CA PRO A 4 -7.25 39.88 68.93
C PRO A 4 -5.98 39.26 68.31
N ALA A 5 -5.02 40.17 68.13
CA ALA A 5 -3.64 39.99 67.72
C ALA A 5 -2.72 39.61 68.89
N THR A 6 -1.63 38.91 68.59
CA THR A 6 -0.38 38.91 69.38
C THR A 6 0.84 38.72 68.46
N ASP A 7 1.91 39.38 68.88
CA ASP A 7 3.16 39.75 68.21
C ASP A 7 4.22 38.61 68.09
N PRO A 8 5.39 38.85 67.47
CA PRO A 8 6.31 37.85 66.92
C PRO A 8 7.34 37.34 67.93
N GLY A 9 7.76 36.08 67.74
CA GLY A 9 8.78 35.42 68.55
C GLY A 9 9.69 34.55 67.69
N ASP A 10 10.96 34.89 67.77
CA ASP A 10 12.15 34.33 67.15
C ASP A 10 12.40 32.84 67.48
N GLY A 11 13.09 32.11 66.59
CA GLY A 11 13.72 30.83 66.92
C GLY A 11 13.45 29.66 65.96
N GLY A 12 14.45 29.32 65.15
CA GLY A 12 14.59 27.96 64.61
C GLY A 12 15.07 27.87 63.16
N SER A 13 16.35 28.17 62.94
CA SER A 13 17.05 27.78 61.71
C SER A 13 17.18 26.25 61.64
N GLU A 14 16.16 25.57 61.12
CA GLU A 14 16.22 24.14 60.85
C GLU A 14 17.00 23.83 59.56
N ASP A 15 17.84 22.82 59.70
CA ASP A 15 18.98 22.49 58.88
C ASP A 15 18.56 21.79 57.57
N VAL A 16 18.33 22.55 56.49
CA VAL A 16 17.96 22.02 55.15
C VAL A 16 19.15 21.39 54.40
N ARG A 17 20.33 21.26 55.02
CA ARG A 17 21.56 20.84 54.33
C ARG A 17 21.78 19.33 54.07
N PRO A 18 21.21 18.34 54.80
CA PRO A 18 21.57 16.93 54.56
C PRO A 18 20.90 16.30 53.33
N HIS A 19 19.76 16.83 52.85
CA HIS A 19 19.03 16.23 51.72
C HIS A 19 19.60 16.59 50.34
N ARG A 20 20.18 17.78 50.17
CA ARG A 20 20.85 18.16 48.90
C ARG A 20 22.15 17.38 48.67
N VAL A 21 22.92 17.14 49.73
CA VAL A 21 24.18 16.39 49.64
C VAL A 21 23.92 14.92 49.29
N ARG A 22 22.92 14.27 49.92
CA ARG A 22 22.52 12.89 49.59
C ARG A 22 22.04 12.74 48.13
N ARG A 23 21.25 13.68 47.59
CA ARG A 23 20.84 13.67 46.17
C ARG A 23 22.02 13.87 45.21
N LEU A 24 22.97 14.74 45.54
CA LEU A 24 24.18 14.96 44.74
C LEU A 24 25.09 13.73 44.72
N THR A 25 25.29 13.05 45.86
CA THR A 25 26.07 11.81 45.92
C THR A 25 25.40 10.63 45.20
N ARG A 26 24.06 10.56 45.19
CA ARG A 26 23.33 9.51 44.46
C ARG A 26 23.37 9.75 42.95
N ARG A 27 23.24 11.00 42.50
CA ARG A 27 23.42 11.40 41.10
C ARG A 27 24.85 11.18 40.61
N SER A 28 25.87 11.48 41.43
CA SER A 28 27.26 11.25 41.05
C SER A 28 27.59 9.75 40.93
N ARG A 29 27.08 8.91 41.84
CA ARG A 29 27.22 7.44 41.77
C ARG A 29 26.54 6.83 40.54
N LEU A 30 25.31 7.27 40.22
CA LEU A 30 24.59 6.81 39.02
C LEU A 30 25.29 7.26 37.73
N TRP A 31 25.82 8.48 37.71
CA TRP A 31 26.61 9.01 36.60
C TRP A 31 27.89 8.21 36.37
N TRP A 32 28.62 7.86 37.44
CA TRP A 32 29.81 7.00 37.35
C TRP A 32 29.50 5.57 36.90
N ARG A 33 28.40 4.97 37.37
CA ARG A 33 27.94 3.66 36.90
C ARG A 33 27.58 3.66 35.41
N PHE A 34 27.01 4.75 34.91
CA PHE A 34 26.69 4.92 33.49
C PHE A 34 27.97 5.05 32.64
N GLN A 35 28.93 5.88 33.06
CA GLN A 35 30.21 6.05 32.37
C GLN A 35 31.02 4.73 32.32
N LEU A 36 31.08 3.98 33.42
CA LEU A 36 31.78 2.70 33.48
C LEU A 36 31.10 1.62 32.62
N ARG A 37 29.77 1.60 32.51
CA ARG A 37 29.05 0.71 31.57
C ARG A 37 29.29 1.11 30.11
N ALA A 38 29.31 2.39 29.79
CA ALA A 38 29.58 2.87 28.44
C ALA A 38 31.00 2.54 27.95
N ILE A 39 31.98 2.52 28.86
CA ILE A 39 33.37 2.12 28.58
C ILE A 39 33.49 0.60 28.36
N ARG A 40 32.66 -0.21 29.03
CA ARG A 40 32.70 -1.69 28.95
C ARG A 40 32.28 -2.26 27.57
N PHE A 41 31.56 -1.49 26.76
CA PHE A 41 30.95 -1.96 25.50
C PHE A 41 31.68 -1.55 24.20
N ARG A 42 32.86 -0.90 24.26
CA ARG A 42 33.55 -0.44 23.03
C ARG A 42 34.96 -1.03 22.87
N ARG A 43 35.12 -1.81 21.78
CA ARG A 43 36.32 -2.58 21.40
C ARG A 43 37.68 -1.85 21.42
N PRO A 44 37.83 -0.55 21.07
CA PRO A 44 39.18 0.05 20.99
C PRO A 44 39.82 0.35 22.36
N PHE A 45 39.11 0.22 23.49
CA PHE A 45 39.66 0.56 24.81
C PHE A 45 40.22 -0.62 25.62
N ARG A 46 40.32 -1.83 25.03
CA ARG A 46 40.99 -2.99 25.68
C ARG A 46 42.48 -2.76 25.98
N TRP A 47 43.11 -1.75 25.39
CA TRP A 47 44.53 -1.43 25.59
C TRP A 47 44.86 -0.70 26.90
N PHE A 48 43.89 -0.09 27.59
CA PHE A 48 44.14 0.59 28.87
C PHE A 48 44.02 -0.37 30.06
N ARG A 49 44.94 -1.33 30.16
CA ARG A 49 45.10 -2.22 31.34
C ARG A 49 45.46 -1.48 32.63
N LEU A 50 45.92 -0.23 32.55
CA LEU A 50 46.41 0.58 33.69
C LEU A 50 45.31 1.15 34.61
N LEU A 51 44.02 1.02 34.27
CA LEU A 51 42.90 1.49 35.10
C LEU A 51 42.05 0.34 35.67
N ARG A 52 42.55 -0.91 35.58
CA ARG A 52 41.87 -2.08 36.12
C ARG A 52 42.31 -2.28 37.57
N ASN A 53 41.45 -1.94 38.53
CA ASN A 53 41.61 -2.44 39.89
C ASN A 53 41.57 -3.97 39.85
N PRO A 54 42.56 -4.69 40.41
CA PRO A 54 42.57 -6.14 40.38
C PRO A 54 41.46 -6.78 41.22
N GLU A 55 40.82 -6.06 42.14
CA GLU A 55 39.70 -6.61 42.94
C GLU A 55 38.59 -5.56 43.15
N PRO A 56 37.31 -5.93 42.95
CA PRO A 56 36.17 -5.03 43.10
C PRO A 56 35.86 -4.60 44.55
N ASP A 57 36.45 -5.23 45.56
CA ASP A 57 36.17 -4.99 46.99
C ASP A 57 37.32 -4.29 47.75
N SER A 58 38.44 -3.99 47.12
CA SER A 58 39.52 -3.25 47.79
C SER A 58 39.19 -1.77 47.84
N ALA A 59 38.88 -1.28 49.05
CA ALA A 59 38.64 0.13 49.37
C ALA A 59 39.93 0.98 49.33
N ILE A 60 40.82 0.73 48.37
CA ILE A 60 42.05 1.51 48.20
C ILE A 60 41.68 2.80 47.43
N PRO A 61 41.86 3.99 48.03
CA PRO A 61 41.57 5.24 47.35
C PRO A 61 42.48 5.39 46.13
N LEU A 62 41.87 5.60 44.96
CA LEU A 62 42.55 5.91 43.71
C LEU A 62 43.59 7.02 43.94
N SER A 63 44.82 6.81 43.46
CA SER A 63 45.90 7.78 43.68
C SER A 63 45.54 9.14 43.05
N ARG A 64 46.05 10.23 43.65
CA ARG A 64 45.80 11.60 43.15
C ARG A 64 46.14 11.75 41.65
N GLN A 65 47.16 11.03 41.16
CA GLN A 65 47.55 11.03 39.76
C GLN A 65 46.52 10.31 38.87
N GLN A 66 45.98 9.16 39.30
CA GLN A 66 44.92 8.46 38.56
C GLN A 66 43.63 9.29 38.47
N LEU A 67 43.26 9.96 39.57
CA LEU A 67 42.12 10.89 39.60
C LEU A 67 42.36 12.11 38.68
N TRP A 68 43.59 12.63 38.62
CA TRP A 68 43.93 13.75 37.76
C TRP A 68 43.90 13.36 36.27
N VAL A 69 44.48 12.21 35.91
CA VAL A 69 44.44 11.65 34.54
C VAL A 69 43.01 11.33 34.13
N GLY A 70 42.23 10.68 35.01
CA GLY A 70 40.81 10.39 34.78
C GLY A 70 39.97 11.65 34.60
N ARG A 71 40.23 12.71 35.37
CA ARG A 71 39.57 14.02 35.21
C ARG A 71 39.97 14.72 33.91
N ARG A 72 41.25 14.69 33.50
CA ARG A 72 41.69 15.28 32.23
C ARG A 72 41.14 14.52 31.03
N LEU A 73 41.19 13.19 31.04
CA LEU A 73 40.63 12.36 29.98
C LEU A 73 39.10 12.47 29.94
N GLY A 74 38.43 12.53 31.08
CA GLY A 74 36.99 12.78 31.17
C GLY A 74 36.60 14.17 30.63
N ARG A 75 37.37 15.21 30.94
CA ARG A 75 37.16 16.57 30.37
C ARG A 75 37.44 16.61 28.88
N ALA A 76 38.50 15.95 28.41
CA ALA A 76 38.81 15.86 26.99
C ALA A 76 37.71 15.10 26.23
N TYR A 77 37.22 13.99 26.80
CA TYR A 77 36.11 13.22 26.25
C TYR A 77 34.82 14.03 26.21
N LEU A 78 34.45 14.70 27.31
CA LEU A 78 33.28 15.60 27.37
C LEU A 78 33.45 16.82 26.45
N GLY A 79 34.68 17.29 26.24
CA GLY A 79 35.01 18.32 25.26
C GLY A 79 34.76 17.83 23.84
N ILE A 80 35.22 16.63 23.48
CA ILE A 80 35.03 16.01 22.16
C ILE A 80 33.56 15.67 21.92
N VAL A 81 32.88 15.09 22.91
CA VAL A 81 31.44 14.76 22.83
C VAL A 81 30.62 16.05 22.78
N GLY A 82 30.89 17.02 23.65
CA GLY A 82 30.22 18.31 23.66
C GLY A 82 30.48 19.14 22.40
N TRP A 83 31.65 18.99 21.77
CA TRP A 83 31.97 19.60 20.48
C TRP A 83 31.24 18.88 19.33
N ARG A 84 31.20 17.54 19.34
CA ARG A 84 30.38 16.74 18.39
C ARG A 84 28.89 17.05 18.52
N GLU A 85 28.37 17.13 19.74
CA GLU A 85 26.97 17.46 20.01
C GLU A 85 26.68 18.92 19.62
N ARG A 86 27.59 19.86 19.88
CA ARG A 86 27.47 21.24 19.38
C ARG A 86 27.51 21.32 17.86
N ILE A 87 28.35 20.54 17.18
CA ILE A 87 28.34 20.45 15.70
C ILE A 87 27.03 19.83 15.21
N ARG A 88 26.50 18.83 15.91
CA ARG A 88 25.25 18.14 15.58
C ARG A 88 24.03 19.06 15.77
N ILE A 89 23.96 19.77 16.89
CA ILE A 89 22.92 20.76 17.22
C ILE A 89 23.02 21.96 16.28
N ALA A 90 24.24 22.44 15.98
CA ALA A 90 24.45 23.53 15.03
C ALA A 90 24.10 23.15 13.57
N ARG A 91 24.20 21.87 13.20
CA ARG A 91 23.68 21.37 11.92
C ARG A 91 22.15 21.21 11.90
N ALA A 92 21.51 21.12 13.06
CA ALA A 92 20.07 20.90 13.18
C ALA A 92 19.25 22.20 13.39
N ARG A 93 19.88 23.35 13.68
CA ARG A 93 19.19 24.57 14.16
C ARG A 93 19.36 25.84 13.29
N VAL A 94 19.86 25.78 12.07
CA VAL A 94 20.10 27.03 11.30
C VAL A 94 19.42 27.00 9.93
N PRO A 95 18.29 27.70 9.78
CA PRO A 95 18.05 28.51 8.59
C PRO A 95 18.86 29.82 8.68
N ASP A 96 19.58 30.10 7.59
CA ASP A 96 19.98 31.42 7.07
C ASP A 96 20.60 32.47 8.00
N ARG A 97 21.93 32.37 8.22
CA ARG A 97 22.87 33.49 8.01
C ARG A 97 24.23 32.92 7.59
N ALA A 98 24.60 33.09 6.32
CA ALA A 98 25.87 32.65 5.76
C ALA A 98 27.04 33.42 6.42
N LYS A 99 27.79 32.77 7.32
CA LYS A 99 29.08 33.28 7.78
C LYS A 99 30.13 32.90 6.72
N PRO A 100 30.75 33.84 5.99
CA PRO A 100 31.57 33.55 4.81
C PRO A 100 32.71 32.56 5.10
N ALA A 101 33.40 32.69 6.24
CA ALA A 101 34.45 31.76 6.65
C ALA A 101 33.92 30.32 6.88
N ARG A 102 32.69 30.20 7.38
CA ARG A 102 32.06 28.90 7.63
C ARG A 102 31.61 28.27 6.32
N THR A 103 31.09 29.07 5.39
CA THR A 103 30.70 28.64 4.04
C THR A 103 31.92 28.15 3.26
N VAL A 104 33.04 28.87 3.30
CA VAL A 104 34.32 28.46 2.69
C VAL A 104 34.85 27.16 3.30
N LEU A 105 34.83 27.02 4.63
CA LEU A 105 35.23 25.78 5.31
C LEU A 105 34.30 24.59 5.00
N THR A 106 33.00 24.83 4.84
CA THR A 106 32.05 23.80 4.41
C THR A 106 32.21 23.45 2.94
N LEU A 107 32.59 24.40 2.07
CA LEU A 107 32.91 24.14 0.65
C LEU A 107 34.24 23.38 0.49
N LEU A 108 35.22 23.65 1.35
CA LEU A 108 36.49 22.91 1.41
C LEU A 108 36.29 21.47 1.87
N GLY A 109 35.28 21.18 2.70
CA GLY A 109 35.00 19.84 3.22
C GLY A 109 34.87 18.77 2.11
N PRO A 110 33.98 18.95 1.12
CA PRO A 110 33.88 18.12 -0.07
C PRO A 110 35.13 18.15 -0.96
N GLN A 111 35.83 19.28 -1.05
CA GLN A 111 37.05 19.44 -1.86
C GLN A 111 38.27 18.71 -1.27
N ARG A 112 38.29 18.41 0.03
CA ARG A 112 39.38 17.65 0.67
C ARG A 112 39.61 16.29 0.01
N TRP A 113 38.55 15.63 -0.44
CA TRP A 113 38.68 14.34 -1.10
C TRP A 113 39.32 14.48 -2.49
N LEU A 114 38.92 15.50 -3.25
CA LEU A 114 39.54 15.86 -4.53
C LEU A 114 41.03 16.19 -4.37
N LEU A 115 41.36 17.03 -3.39
CA LEU A 115 42.75 17.41 -3.09
C LEU A 115 43.59 16.20 -2.65
N PHE A 116 43.00 15.31 -1.84
CA PHE A 116 43.64 14.07 -1.44
C PHE A 116 43.89 13.15 -2.64
N GLN A 117 42.89 12.98 -3.52
CA GLN A 117 43.04 12.20 -4.76
C GLN A 117 44.10 12.79 -5.69
N LEU A 118 44.13 14.12 -5.84
CA LEU A 118 45.15 14.82 -6.62
C LEU A 118 46.55 14.59 -6.02
N ALA A 119 46.72 14.82 -4.72
CA ALA A 119 47.98 14.60 -4.03
C ALA A 119 48.44 13.13 -4.11
N PHE A 120 47.50 12.18 -4.01
CA PHE A 120 47.78 10.76 -4.19
C PHE A 120 48.23 10.44 -5.62
N LEU A 121 47.55 10.98 -6.63
CA LEU A 121 47.95 10.81 -8.04
C LEU A 121 49.32 11.44 -8.32
N ILE A 122 49.62 12.61 -7.75
CA ILE A 122 50.92 13.25 -7.84
C ILE A 122 52.00 12.37 -7.22
N ALA A 123 51.80 11.89 -5.99
CA ALA A 123 52.76 11.03 -5.31
C ALA A 123 52.96 9.69 -6.04
N LEU A 124 51.88 9.11 -6.56
CA LEU A 124 51.91 7.86 -7.31
C LEU A 124 52.64 8.04 -8.65
N GLY A 125 52.28 9.05 -9.43
CA GLY A 125 52.92 9.37 -10.71
C GLY A 125 54.41 9.64 -10.54
N PHE A 126 54.76 10.47 -9.55
CA PHE A 126 56.17 10.76 -9.23
C PHE A 126 56.95 9.51 -8.80
N ALA A 127 56.38 8.66 -7.95
CA ALA A 127 57.02 7.41 -7.54
C ALA A 127 57.21 6.45 -8.73
N LEU A 128 56.22 6.34 -9.61
CA LEU A 128 56.30 5.49 -10.81
C LEU A 128 57.32 6.02 -11.82
N ASP A 129 57.35 7.33 -12.06
CA ASP A 129 58.35 7.96 -12.92
C ASP A 129 59.77 7.73 -12.37
N LEU A 130 59.97 7.87 -11.05
CA LEU A 130 61.26 7.57 -10.42
C LEU A 130 61.65 6.09 -10.52
N VAL A 131 60.70 5.18 -10.34
CA VAL A 131 60.94 3.73 -10.47
C VAL A 131 61.35 3.41 -11.90
N VAL A 132 60.67 3.95 -12.90
CA VAL A 132 61.03 3.72 -14.31
C VAL A 132 62.31 4.44 -14.69
N GLN A 133 62.60 5.62 -14.16
CA GLN A 133 63.89 6.26 -14.39
C GLN A 133 65.05 5.44 -13.81
N ARG A 134 64.88 4.87 -12.62
CA ARG A 134 65.94 4.16 -11.89
C ARG A 134 66.08 2.69 -12.28
N TYR A 135 64.99 2.04 -12.65
CA TYR A 135 64.94 0.60 -12.92
C TYR A 135 64.40 0.27 -14.32
N GLY A 136 63.96 1.25 -15.12
CA GLY A 136 63.32 1.02 -16.41
C GLY A 136 64.18 0.21 -17.37
N GLY A 137 65.48 0.52 -17.48
CA GLY A 137 66.42 -0.30 -18.27
C GLY A 137 66.41 -1.76 -17.83
N ARG A 138 66.58 -2.01 -16.52
CA ARG A 138 66.54 -3.39 -15.97
C ARG A 138 65.20 -4.09 -16.14
N ILE A 139 64.09 -3.36 -16.06
CA ILE A 139 62.73 -3.92 -16.24
C ILE A 139 62.51 -4.30 -17.71
N VAL A 140 62.96 -3.45 -18.63
CA VAL A 140 62.87 -3.68 -20.08
C VAL A 140 63.78 -4.84 -20.51
N ASP A 141 65.00 -4.91 -19.97
CA ASP A 141 65.94 -6.03 -20.16
C ASP A 141 65.36 -7.34 -19.60
N TRP A 142 64.76 -7.27 -18.41
CA TRP A 142 64.16 -8.43 -17.74
C TRP A 142 62.91 -8.98 -18.45
N LEU A 143 62.10 -8.10 -19.05
CA LEU A 143 60.93 -8.50 -19.85
C LEU A 143 61.32 -9.04 -21.23
N GLY A 144 62.56 -8.83 -21.69
CA GLY A 144 63.04 -9.29 -23.01
C GLY A 144 62.36 -8.59 -24.19
N VAL A 145 61.74 -7.43 -23.96
CA VAL A 145 60.93 -6.70 -24.97
C VAL A 145 61.71 -5.52 -25.56
N GLU A 146 62.97 -5.32 -25.16
CA GLU A 146 63.76 -4.13 -25.51
C GLU A 146 63.87 -3.89 -27.03
N GLU A 147 64.12 -4.96 -27.78
CA GLU A 147 64.30 -4.92 -29.23
C GLU A 147 62.97 -4.65 -29.96
N TRP A 148 61.86 -5.19 -29.43
CA TRP A 148 60.50 -4.95 -29.96
C TRP A 148 60.00 -3.53 -29.64
N LEU A 149 60.22 -3.05 -28.42
CA LEU A 149 59.82 -1.69 -28.00
C LEU A 149 60.59 -0.62 -28.78
N ARG A 150 61.92 -0.78 -28.93
CA ARG A 150 62.74 0.18 -29.69
C ARG A 150 62.46 0.15 -31.19
N SER A 151 62.09 -1.00 -31.75
CA SER A 151 61.74 -1.12 -33.18
C SER A 151 60.32 -0.67 -33.51
N THR A 152 59.38 -0.76 -32.56
CA THR A 152 57.96 -0.48 -32.80
C THR A 152 57.53 0.92 -32.32
N PHE A 153 58.18 1.48 -31.28
CA PHE A 153 57.79 2.75 -30.68
C PHE A 153 59.00 3.66 -30.42
N SER A 154 59.07 4.80 -31.11
CA SER A 154 59.94 5.89 -30.67
C SER A 154 59.31 6.57 -29.46
N LEU A 155 60.10 6.78 -28.39
CA LEU A 155 59.65 7.57 -27.26
C LEU A 155 59.30 9.00 -27.76
N PRO A 156 58.15 9.55 -27.37
CA PRO A 156 57.73 10.86 -27.84
C PRO A 156 58.75 11.92 -27.40
N SER A 157 59.06 12.86 -28.29
CA SER A 157 59.94 13.97 -27.95
C SER A 157 59.37 14.81 -26.81
N VAL A 158 60.23 15.52 -26.08
CA VAL A 158 59.80 16.47 -25.02
C VAL A 158 58.77 17.46 -25.55
N GLU A 159 58.99 17.98 -26.77
CA GLU A 159 58.06 18.87 -27.48
C GLU A 159 56.69 18.20 -27.71
N THR A 160 56.70 16.92 -28.12
CA THR A 160 55.47 16.14 -28.34
C THR A 160 54.71 15.92 -27.03
N LEU A 161 55.41 15.57 -25.95
CA LEU A 161 54.81 15.37 -24.63
C LEU A 161 54.20 16.67 -24.08
N ARG A 162 54.93 17.79 -24.24
CA ARG A 162 54.49 19.13 -23.87
C ARG A 162 53.22 19.52 -24.60
N ASN A 163 53.20 19.34 -25.93
CA ASN A 163 52.03 19.64 -26.75
C ASN A 163 50.82 18.74 -26.40
N LEU A 164 51.05 17.44 -26.14
CA LEU A 164 50.00 16.51 -25.71
C LEU A 164 49.39 16.89 -24.36
N LEU A 165 50.23 17.21 -23.36
CA LEU A 165 49.76 17.59 -22.03
C LEU A 165 49.06 18.95 -22.03
N ALA A 166 49.59 19.92 -22.78
CA ALA A 166 48.95 21.21 -22.98
C ALA A 166 47.60 21.06 -23.69
N ALA A 167 47.52 20.22 -24.73
CA ALA A 167 46.27 19.91 -25.42
C ALA A 167 45.26 19.19 -24.51
N ALA A 168 45.71 18.24 -23.68
CA ALA A 168 44.85 17.53 -22.73
C ALA A 168 44.30 18.47 -21.64
N ALA A 169 45.15 19.35 -21.08
CA ALA A 169 44.73 20.36 -20.10
C ALA A 169 43.78 21.39 -20.73
N GLY A 170 44.11 21.92 -21.91
CA GLY A 170 43.26 22.87 -22.65
C GLY A 170 41.92 22.26 -23.06
N GLY A 171 41.94 21.04 -23.57
CA GLY A 171 40.75 20.30 -23.96
C GLY A 171 39.82 20.01 -22.78
N THR A 172 40.35 19.48 -21.68
CA THR A 172 39.55 19.22 -20.47
C THR A 172 39.02 20.50 -19.82
N ALA A 173 39.80 21.59 -19.81
CA ALA A 173 39.34 22.90 -19.33
C ALA A 173 38.19 23.45 -20.18
N THR A 174 38.32 23.36 -21.51
CA THR A 174 37.27 23.81 -22.45
C THR A 174 35.99 23.00 -22.27
N VAL A 175 36.12 21.68 -22.20
CA VAL A 175 35.01 20.75 -21.97
C VAL A 175 34.34 21.03 -20.61
N LEU A 176 35.12 21.24 -19.56
CA LEU A 176 34.60 21.59 -18.23
C LEU A 176 33.82 22.92 -18.27
N GLY A 177 34.37 23.95 -18.93
CA GLY A 177 33.70 25.25 -19.09
C GLY A 177 32.40 25.15 -19.88
N LEU A 178 32.36 24.29 -20.91
CA LEU A 178 31.19 24.05 -21.73
C LEU A 178 30.11 23.28 -20.94
N ILE A 179 30.47 22.22 -20.19
CA ILE A 179 29.53 21.51 -19.31
C ILE A 179 28.96 22.43 -18.26
N LEU A 180 29.80 23.25 -17.60
CA LEU A 180 29.33 24.16 -16.57
C LEU A 180 28.33 25.17 -17.14
N SER A 181 28.62 25.72 -18.33
CA SER A 181 27.71 26.62 -19.04
C SER A 181 26.39 25.94 -19.41
N ILE A 182 26.42 24.75 -20.02
CA ILE A 182 25.20 24.00 -20.37
C ILE A 182 24.42 23.61 -19.13
N SER A 183 25.10 23.16 -18.07
CA SER A 183 24.44 22.78 -16.82
C SER A 183 23.79 23.99 -16.16
N LEU A 184 24.43 25.17 -16.21
CA LEU A 184 23.87 26.40 -15.69
C LEU A 184 22.67 26.87 -16.50
N ILE A 185 22.72 26.78 -17.83
CA ILE A 185 21.57 27.05 -18.71
C ILE A 185 20.44 26.05 -18.43
N ALA A 186 20.75 24.75 -18.35
CA ALA A 186 19.76 23.72 -18.05
C ALA A 186 19.14 23.95 -16.67
N TRP A 187 19.94 24.32 -15.66
CA TRP A 187 19.44 24.68 -14.34
C TRP A 187 18.59 25.93 -14.36
N GLN A 188 18.95 26.96 -15.12
CA GLN A 188 18.11 28.14 -15.32
C GLN A 188 16.79 27.76 -15.98
N MET A 189 16.81 27.01 -17.09
CA MET A 189 15.60 26.54 -17.76
C MET A 189 14.74 25.66 -16.85
N THR A 190 15.37 24.84 -16.01
CA THR A 190 14.66 23.95 -15.07
C THR A 190 14.07 24.74 -13.91
N ALA A 191 14.83 25.70 -13.37
CA ALA A 191 14.37 26.65 -12.36
C ALA A 191 13.21 27.50 -12.91
N ASP A 192 13.27 27.92 -14.17
CA ASP A 192 12.23 28.69 -14.83
C ASP A 192 10.99 27.83 -15.13
N ARG A 193 11.19 26.57 -15.58
CA ARG A 193 10.11 25.63 -15.89
C ARG A 193 9.30 25.23 -14.65
N TYR A 194 9.98 24.92 -13.55
CA TYR A 194 9.30 24.45 -12.33
C TYR A 194 9.09 25.56 -11.28
N ARG A 195 9.78 26.70 -11.39
CA ARG A 195 9.78 27.82 -10.42
C ARG A 195 9.94 27.36 -8.97
N SER A 196 10.76 26.35 -8.77
CA SER A 196 10.95 25.68 -7.48
C SER A 196 12.44 25.62 -7.15
N THR A 197 12.79 26.17 -5.99
CA THR A 197 14.14 26.06 -5.44
C THR A 197 14.42 24.65 -4.91
N SER A 198 13.39 23.89 -4.57
CA SER A 198 13.51 22.52 -4.05
C SER A 198 13.94 21.56 -5.17
N ILE A 199 13.31 21.62 -6.35
CA ILE A 199 13.66 20.82 -7.54
C ILE A 199 15.10 21.14 -8.00
N VAL A 200 15.47 22.42 -8.04
CA VAL A 200 16.84 22.84 -8.38
C VAL A 200 17.84 22.30 -7.34
N SER A 201 17.50 22.36 -6.05
CA SER A 201 18.36 21.84 -4.99
C SER A 201 18.53 20.31 -5.07
N PHE A 202 17.50 19.60 -5.54
CA PHE A 202 17.52 18.16 -5.74
C PHE A 202 18.45 17.78 -6.90
N LEU A 203 18.34 18.45 -8.04
CA LEU A 203 19.24 18.25 -9.19
C LEU A 203 20.69 18.58 -8.84
N LEU A 204 20.93 19.56 -7.96
CA LEU A 204 22.26 19.87 -7.43
C LEU A 204 22.82 18.79 -6.49
N ARG A 205 21.98 17.95 -5.89
CA ARG A 205 22.42 16.82 -5.05
C ARG A 205 22.82 15.59 -5.87
N GLU A 206 22.54 15.57 -7.17
CA GLU A 206 22.78 14.42 -8.01
C GLU A 206 24.27 14.04 -8.06
N ARG A 207 24.58 12.79 -7.69
CA ARG A 207 25.97 12.37 -7.43
C ARG A 207 26.78 12.13 -8.70
N MET A 208 26.13 11.78 -9.81
CA MET A 208 26.82 11.50 -11.07
C MET A 208 27.39 12.76 -11.73
N SER A 209 26.61 13.86 -11.78
CA SER A 209 27.09 15.15 -12.29
C SER A 209 28.32 15.63 -11.50
N ALA A 210 28.25 15.56 -10.18
CA ALA A 210 29.35 15.90 -9.30
C ALA A 210 30.58 14.99 -9.51
N ALA A 211 30.40 13.70 -9.75
CA ALA A 211 31.52 12.77 -9.98
C ALA A 211 32.24 13.05 -11.30
N VAL A 212 31.50 13.29 -12.40
CA VAL A 212 32.08 13.58 -13.72
C VAL A 212 32.80 14.93 -13.72
N VAL A 213 32.19 15.96 -13.12
CA VAL A 213 32.84 17.27 -12.95
C VAL A 213 34.12 17.15 -12.12
N ARG A 214 34.11 16.35 -11.04
CA ARG A 214 35.31 16.08 -10.23
C ARG A 214 36.39 15.36 -11.04
N LEU A 215 36.02 14.38 -11.86
CA LEU A 215 36.96 13.62 -12.68
C LEU A 215 37.63 14.51 -13.74
N LEU A 216 36.86 15.38 -14.40
CA LEU A 216 37.38 16.39 -15.33
C LEU A 216 38.31 17.39 -14.65
N ALA A 217 37.90 17.92 -13.49
CA ALA A 217 38.73 18.85 -12.72
C ALA A 217 40.04 18.19 -12.24
N LEU A 218 39.97 16.91 -11.86
CA LEU A 218 41.13 16.12 -11.46
C LEU A 218 42.08 15.87 -12.64
N GLY A 219 41.55 15.47 -13.80
CA GLY A 219 42.32 15.31 -15.04
C GLY A 219 43.02 16.60 -15.45
N PHE A 220 42.28 17.71 -15.47
CA PHE A 220 42.83 19.04 -15.74
C PHE A 220 43.96 19.43 -14.78
N ALA A 221 43.72 19.35 -13.46
CA ALA A 221 44.70 19.74 -12.46
C ALA A 221 45.94 18.84 -12.48
N PHE A 222 45.76 17.54 -12.73
CA PHE A 222 46.85 16.58 -12.84
C PHE A 222 47.66 16.81 -14.13
N SER A 223 47.03 17.06 -15.29
CA SER A 223 47.73 17.40 -16.53
C SER A 223 48.58 18.68 -16.39
N LEU A 224 48.07 19.72 -15.72
CA LEU A 224 48.83 20.94 -15.43
C LEU A 224 50.03 20.66 -14.51
N TRP A 225 49.85 19.80 -13.51
CA TRP A 225 50.94 19.42 -12.63
C TRP A 225 52.04 18.66 -13.37
N VAL A 226 51.68 17.67 -14.20
CA VAL A 226 52.67 16.91 -14.98
C VAL A 226 53.38 17.81 -15.99
N LEU A 227 52.68 18.77 -16.59
CA LEU A 227 53.29 19.78 -17.46
C LEU A 227 54.29 20.65 -16.69
N ALA A 228 53.95 21.11 -15.49
CA ALA A 228 54.88 21.86 -14.63
C ALA A 228 56.09 21.01 -14.21
N LEU A 229 55.86 19.72 -13.92
CA LEU A 229 56.92 18.77 -13.58
C LEU A 229 57.91 18.58 -14.75
N LEU A 230 57.40 18.50 -15.99
CA LEU A 230 58.23 18.42 -17.20
C LEU A 230 59.15 19.64 -17.34
N GLU A 231 58.65 20.85 -17.04
CA GLU A 231 59.43 22.10 -17.14
C GLU A 231 60.47 22.25 -16.01
N ILE A 232 60.17 21.77 -14.80
CA ILE A 232 61.00 22.01 -13.61
C ILE A 232 62.04 20.90 -13.40
N ALA A 233 61.68 19.64 -13.66
CA ALA A 233 62.45 18.50 -13.16
C ALA A 233 63.60 18.06 -14.09
N GLY A 234 63.65 18.58 -15.33
CA GLY A 234 64.72 18.27 -16.29
C GLY A 234 64.73 16.83 -16.81
N TYR A 235 63.67 16.04 -16.55
CA TYR A 235 63.46 14.70 -17.08
C TYR A 235 62.03 14.58 -17.64
N SER A 236 61.83 13.65 -18.59
CA SER A 236 60.52 13.41 -19.22
C SER A 236 59.65 12.44 -18.39
N PRO A 237 58.53 12.87 -17.78
CA PRO A 237 57.67 12.04 -16.94
C PRO A 237 56.66 11.25 -17.78
N TYR A 238 57.14 10.24 -18.52
CA TYR A 238 56.32 9.50 -19.48
C TYR A 238 55.13 8.76 -18.85
N ILE A 239 55.28 8.20 -17.63
CA ILE A 239 54.19 7.47 -16.98
C ILE A 239 53.15 8.45 -16.46
N SER A 240 53.58 9.52 -15.78
CA SER A 240 52.64 10.54 -15.34
C SER A 240 51.89 11.17 -16.51
N ALA A 241 52.54 11.34 -17.67
CA ALA A 241 51.88 11.84 -18.88
C ALA A 241 50.84 10.86 -19.44
N ALA A 242 51.16 9.56 -19.48
CA ALA A 242 50.20 8.52 -19.88
C ALA A 242 49.02 8.43 -18.89
N MET A 243 49.28 8.52 -17.58
CA MET A 243 48.23 8.59 -16.56
C MET A 243 47.34 9.83 -16.74
N ALA A 244 47.93 10.99 -17.01
CA ALA A 244 47.17 12.21 -17.26
C ALA A 244 46.26 12.08 -18.49
N LEU A 245 46.81 11.57 -19.60
CA LEU A 245 46.04 11.31 -20.81
C LEU A 245 44.89 10.32 -20.57
N SER A 246 45.15 9.19 -19.92
CA SER A 246 44.11 8.19 -19.61
C SER A 246 43.00 8.74 -18.72
N ILE A 247 43.33 9.50 -17.67
CA ILE A 247 42.33 10.16 -16.82
C ILE A 247 41.49 11.13 -17.65
N CYS A 248 42.12 11.95 -18.49
CA CYS A 248 41.43 12.88 -19.38
C CYS A 248 40.51 12.14 -20.38
N THR A 249 40.98 11.05 -20.98
CA THR A 249 40.17 10.23 -21.90
C THR A 249 38.97 9.60 -21.18
N VAL A 250 39.17 9.00 -20.00
CA VAL A 250 38.07 8.43 -19.19
C VAL A 250 37.10 9.53 -18.77
N ALA A 251 37.57 10.72 -18.43
CA ALA A 251 36.73 11.86 -18.08
C ALA A 251 35.85 12.30 -19.26
N VAL A 252 36.41 12.39 -20.46
CA VAL A 252 35.67 12.74 -21.68
C VAL A 252 34.69 11.62 -22.08
N LEU A 253 35.09 10.35 -22.00
CA LEU A 253 34.18 9.23 -22.29
C LEU A 253 33.02 9.16 -21.29
N SER A 254 33.28 9.40 -20.00
CA SER A 254 32.24 9.48 -18.97
C SER A 254 31.22 10.58 -19.24
N LEU A 255 31.59 11.61 -20.01
CA LEU A 255 30.73 12.70 -20.41
C LEU A 255 29.64 12.26 -21.40
N ILE A 256 29.93 11.27 -22.25
CA ILE A 256 28.95 10.69 -23.18
C ILE A 256 27.86 9.97 -22.38
N THR A 257 28.27 9.15 -21.40
CA THR A 257 27.36 8.46 -20.48
C THR A 257 26.58 9.45 -19.62
N TYR A 258 27.25 10.51 -19.13
CA TYR A 258 26.61 11.59 -18.39
C TYR A 258 25.60 12.36 -19.23
N ARG A 259 25.88 12.66 -20.51
CA ARG A 259 24.95 13.37 -21.37
C ARG A 259 23.65 12.57 -21.56
N GLN A 260 23.77 11.27 -21.78
CA GLN A 260 22.61 10.39 -21.91
C GLN A 260 21.81 10.33 -20.59
N ALA A 261 22.49 10.18 -19.46
CA ALA A 261 21.84 10.12 -18.16
C ALA A 261 21.24 11.48 -17.72
N GLY A 262 21.97 12.57 -17.93
CA GLY A 262 21.63 13.92 -17.48
C GLY A 262 20.51 14.55 -18.31
N LEU A 263 20.53 14.44 -19.65
CA LEU A 263 19.44 14.99 -20.48
C LEU A 263 18.11 14.27 -20.22
N LEU A 264 18.15 12.96 -19.97
CA LEU A 264 16.97 12.21 -19.57
C LEU A 264 16.57 12.51 -18.12
N GLY A 265 17.55 12.70 -17.22
CA GLY A 265 17.31 12.97 -15.79
C GLY A 265 16.48 14.21 -15.47
N TYR A 266 16.41 15.19 -16.39
CA TYR A 266 15.58 16.40 -16.23
C TYR A 266 14.09 16.19 -16.61
N LEU A 267 13.72 15.05 -17.17
CA LEU A 267 12.32 14.72 -17.46
C LEU A 267 11.56 14.48 -16.13
N PRO A 268 10.32 14.98 -15.99
CA PRO A 268 9.52 14.81 -14.77
C PRO A 268 9.44 13.36 -14.30
N HIS A 269 9.23 12.43 -15.23
CA HIS A 269 9.21 11.00 -14.90
C HIS A 269 10.51 10.50 -14.25
N ASN A 270 11.68 10.93 -14.74
CA ASN A 270 12.96 10.50 -14.17
C ASN A 270 13.23 11.16 -12.81
N ILE A 271 12.78 12.40 -12.61
CA ILE A 271 12.79 13.05 -11.30
C ILE A 271 11.90 12.26 -10.32
N ALA A 272 10.68 11.88 -10.75
CA ALA A 272 9.76 11.07 -9.95
C ALA A 272 10.35 9.71 -9.57
N ILE A 273 10.98 8.98 -10.51
CA ILE A 273 11.68 7.71 -10.23
C ILE A 273 12.78 7.92 -9.18
N SER A 274 13.57 8.99 -9.35
CA SER A 274 14.69 9.30 -8.45
C SER A 274 14.18 9.60 -7.03
N LEU A 275 13.17 10.47 -6.89
CA LEU A 275 12.52 10.79 -5.62
C LEU A 275 11.92 9.55 -4.96
N ARG A 276 11.19 8.71 -5.70
CA ARG A 276 10.69 7.42 -5.20
C ARG A 276 11.83 6.58 -4.63
N SER A 277 12.94 6.46 -5.36
CA SER A 277 14.07 5.65 -4.94
C SER A 277 14.75 6.18 -3.66
N GLU A 278 14.85 7.50 -3.52
CA GLU A 278 15.40 8.17 -2.33
C GLU A 278 14.48 7.97 -1.12
N ILE A 279 13.17 8.18 -1.29
CA ILE A 279 12.17 7.98 -0.23
C ILE A 279 12.17 6.53 0.25
N ILE A 280 12.10 5.55 -0.67
CA ILE A 280 12.16 4.12 -0.31
C ILE A 280 13.48 3.80 0.38
N GLY A 281 14.61 4.33 -0.12
CA GLY A 281 15.92 4.15 0.48
C GLY A 281 16.02 4.69 1.92
N GLU A 282 15.42 5.86 2.18
CA GLU A 282 15.38 6.48 3.50
C GLU A 282 14.40 5.77 4.45
N ILE A 283 13.27 5.23 3.96
CA ILE A 283 12.39 4.34 4.74
C ILE A 283 13.18 3.10 5.19
N PHE A 284 13.88 2.42 4.27
CA PHE A 284 14.71 1.27 4.63
C PHE A 284 15.82 1.63 5.61
N ARG A 285 16.43 2.81 5.46
CA ARG A 285 17.46 3.30 6.37
C ARG A 285 16.93 3.54 7.78
N ALA A 286 15.75 4.14 7.89
CA ALA A 286 15.08 4.38 9.16
C ALA A 286 14.62 3.08 9.84
N ARG A 287 14.25 2.06 9.05
CA ARG A 287 13.83 0.74 9.56
C ARG A 287 15.00 -0.16 10.01
N ARG A 288 16.26 0.19 9.71
CA ARG A 288 17.39 -0.70 10.02
C ARG A 288 17.43 -1.08 11.50
N PRO A 289 17.75 -2.34 11.84
CA PRO A 289 17.95 -2.74 13.23
C PRO A 289 19.05 -1.85 13.83
N ASN A 290 18.72 -1.17 14.93
CA ASN A 290 19.53 -0.13 15.60
C ASN A 290 19.57 1.26 14.94
N ALA A 291 18.62 1.58 14.06
CA ALA A 291 18.39 2.97 13.68
C ALA A 291 18.09 3.79 14.95
N GLY A 292 18.98 4.72 15.26
CA GLY A 292 18.76 5.61 16.40
C GLY A 292 17.68 6.63 16.06
N ARG A 293 17.00 7.16 17.09
CA ARG A 293 15.99 8.24 16.97
C ARG A 293 16.41 9.42 16.06
N SER A 294 17.71 9.76 16.03
CA SER A 294 18.21 10.83 15.15
C SER A 294 18.24 10.46 13.67
N VAL A 295 18.36 9.17 13.34
CA VAL A 295 18.29 8.66 11.97
C VAL A 295 16.84 8.68 11.52
N GLU A 296 15.92 8.19 12.35
CA GLU A 296 14.48 8.21 12.07
C GLU A 296 13.97 9.63 11.79
N ASP A 297 14.28 10.59 12.67
CA ASP A 297 13.86 12.00 12.48
C ASP A 297 14.56 12.68 11.29
N TYR A 298 15.79 12.26 10.96
CA TYR A 298 16.46 12.75 9.75
C TYR A 298 15.77 12.23 8.49
N SER A 299 15.54 10.91 8.41
CA SER A 299 14.88 10.27 7.27
C SER A 299 13.46 10.82 7.08
N ARG A 300 12.69 11.01 8.15
CA ARG A 300 11.37 11.68 8.08
C ARG A 300 11.47 13.06 7.44
N ARG A 301 12.43 13.89 7.85
CA ARG A 301 12.60 15.26 7.30
C ARG A 301 13.05 15.25 5.84
N VAL A 302 13.90 14.31 5.45
CA VAL A 302 14.30 14.14 4.04
C VAL A 302 13.08 13.76 3.21
N ILE A 303 12.35 12.72 3.63
CA ILE A 303 11.13 12.26 2.94
C ILE A 303 10.09 13.37 2.85
N ALA A 304 9.86 14.14 3.91
CA ALA A 304 8.93 15.27 3.87
C ALA A 304 9.37 16.34 2.84
N GLY A 305 10.68 16.58 2.71
CA GLY A 305 11.23 17.45 1.66
C GLY A 305 11.03 16.88 0.26
N ASP A 306 11.22 15.58 0.07
CA ASP A 306 11.06 14.92 -1.22
C ASP A 306 9.58 14.83 -1.65
N LEU A 307 8.67 14.66 -0.69
CA LEU A 307 7.22 14.77 -0.93
C LEU A 307 6.81 16.20 -1.31
N GLN A 308 7.45 17.22 -0.74
CA GLN A 308 7.22 18.62 -1.16
C GLN A 308 7.69 18.85 -2.61
N ILE A 309 8.76 18.19 -3.04
CA ILE A 309 9.21 18.24 -4.44
C ILE A 309 8.17 17.58 -5.35
N PHE A 310 7.60 16.43 -4.95
CA PHE A 310 6.48 15.80 -5.67
C PHE A 310 5.27 16.73 -5.80
N ASP A 311 4.89 17.41 -4.72
CA ASP A 311 3.78 18.38 -4.69
C ASP A 311 3.99 19.51 -5.71
N GLU A 312 5.15 20.16 -5.64
CA GLU A 312 5.50 21.27 -6.53
C GLU A 312 5.60 20.83 -7.99
N MET A 313 6.19 19.66 -8.25
CA MET A 313 6.30 19.10 -9.60
C MET A 313 4.92 18.76 -10.16
N LEU A 314 4.09 18.03 -9.41
CA LEU A 314 2.76 17.65 -9.86
C LEU A 314 1.89 18.88 -10.10
N GLY A 315 1.90 19.86 -9.19
CA GLY A 315 1.18 21.13 -9.37
C GLY A 315 1.54 21.84 -10.68
N ARG A 316 2.82 21.86 -11.07
CA ARG A 316 3.27 22.44 -12.35
C ARG A 316 2.84 21.64 -13.57
N LEU A 317 2.90 20.30 -13.50
CA LEU A 317 2.43 19.45 -14.59
C LEU A 317 0.92 19.57 -14.82
N LEU A 318 0.16 19.78 -13.74
CA LEU A 318 -1.26 20.11 -13.80
C LEU A 318 -1.52 21.47 -14.47
N GLU A 319 -0.74 22.49 -14.12
CA GLU A 319 -0.80 23.82 -14.77
C GLU A 319 -0.46 23.76 -16.26
N SER A 320 0.53 22.95 -16.65
CA SER A 320 0.92 22.78 -18.06
C SER A 320 -0.01 21.86 -18.85
N GLY A 321 -0.88 21.10 -18.18
CA GLY A 321 -1.78 20.15 -18.82
C GLY A 321 -1.09 18.88 -19.34
N ASP A 322 0.08 18.52 -18.83
CA ASP A 322 0.88 17.40 -19.34
C ASP A 322 0.39 16.06 -18.75
N SER A 323 -0.58 15.44 -19.42
CA SER A 323 -1.22 14.23 -18.91
C SER A 323 -0.29 13.00 -18.83
N GLU A 324 0.74 12.91 -19.68
CA GLU A 324 1.64 11.74 -19.68
C GLU A 324 2.56 11.77 -18.47
N ASP A 325 3.19 12.92 -18.22
CA ASP A 325 4.07 13.09 -17.07
C ASP A 325 3.29 13.09 -15.74
N VAL A 326 2.06 13.61 -15.71
CA VAL A 326 1.17 13.47 -14.53
C VAL A 326 0.90 12.00 -14.22
N ALA A 327 0.49 11.20 -15.22
CA ALA A 327 0.23 9.78 -15.02
C ALA A 327 1.49 9.04 -14.52
N ALA A 328 2.64 9.34 -15.12
CA ALA A 328 3.91 8.77 -14.72
C ALA A 328 4.30 9.13 -13.27
N CYS A 329 4.07 10.38 -12.84
CA CYS A 329 4.29 10.78 -11.46
C CYS A 329 3.36 10.04 -10.48
N LEU A 330 2.09 9.86 -10.85
CA LEU A 330 1.13 9.09 -10.05
C LEU A 330 1.53 7.62 -9.91
N ASP A 331 2.05 6.99 -10.97
CA ASP A 331 2.57 5.62 -10.94
C ASP A 331 3.77 5.46 -9.99
N GLU A 332 4.68 6.44 -9.96
CA GLU A 332 5.80 6.44 -9.02
C GLU A 332 5.33 6.69 -7.57
N MET A 333 4.35 7.57 -7.36
CA MET A 333 3.73 7.79 -6.04
C MET A 333 2.97 6.57 -5.55
N ARG A 334 2.27 5.83 -6.43
CA ARG A 334 1.66 4.53 -6.12
C ARG A 334 2.71 3.56 -5.58
N THR A 335 3.80 3.37 -6.32
CA THR A 335 4.86 2.42 -5.96
C THR A 335 5.52 2.79 -4.62
N MET A 336 5.69 4.09 -4.38
CA MET A 336 6.21 4.60 -3.13
C MET A 336 5.24 4.38 -1.95
N LEU A 337 3.96 4.69 -2.12
CA LEU A 337 2.93 4.54 -1.09
C LEU A 337 2.73 3.06 -0.74
N SER A 338 2.66 2.19 -1.75
CA SER A 338 2.54 0.76 -1.52
C SER A 338 3.76 0.19 -0.78
N ALA A 339 4.97 0.63 -1.14
CA ALA A 339 6.18 0.27 -0.41
C ALA A 339 6.15 0.78 1.05
N TYR A 340 5.68 2.01 1.28
CA TYR A 340 5.57 2.56 2.62
C TYR A 340 4.60 1.75 3.50
N VAL A 341 3.38 1.52 3.05
CA VAL A 341 2.35 0.76 3.78
C VAL A 341 2.87 -0.62 4.19
N ARG A 342 3.61 -1.30 3.30
CA ARG A 342 4.24 -2.59 3.60
C ARG A 342 5.33 -2.53 4.66
N LEU A 343 6.09 -1.43 4.69
CA LEU A 343 7.25 -1.27 5.56
C LEU A 343 6.89 -0.60 6.89
N LYS A 344 5.72 0.03 6.99
CA LYS A 344 5.23 0.80 8.14
C LYS A 344 5.23 0.01 9.46
N SER A 345 4.77 -1.24 9.41
CA SER A 345 4.82 -2.19 10.55
C SER A 345 6.24 -2.42 11.08
N GLY A 346 7.28 -2.12 10.30
CA GLY A 346 8.66 -2.18 10.77
C GLY A 346 9.08 -1.08 11.74
N PHE A 347 8.24 -0.08 11.99
CA PHE A 347 8.53 1.02 12.90
C PHE A 347 7.81 0.84 14.24
N SER A 348 8.52 1.13 15.33
CA SER A 348 7.88 1.26 16.65
C SER A 348 6.88 2.42 16.62
N ARG A 349 5.71 2.27 17.26
CA ARG A 349 4.71 3.35 17.41
C ARG A 349 5.25 4.66 17.99
N GLN A 350 6.33 4.61 18.76
CA GLN A 350 6.98 5.82 19.30
C GLN A 350 8.21 6.27 18.50
N SER A 351 8.40 5.72 17.30
CA SER A 351 9.48 6.09 16.40
C SER A 351 9.39 7.58 16.08
N LEU A 352 10.54 8.26 16.02
CA LEU A 352 10.59 9.65 15.54
C LEU A 352 10.45 9.75 14.01
N PHE A 353 10.27 8.60 13.35
CA PHE A 353 9.91 8.56 11.94
C PHE A 353 8.50 9.09 11.71
N PHE A 354 7.59 8.91 12.67
CA PHE A 354 6.24 9.46 12.61
C PHE A 354 6.24 10.94 12.98
N GLU A 355 5.45 11.74 12.25
CA GLU A 355 5.19 13.12 12.65
C GLU A 355 4.50 13.13 14.02
N ARG A 356 4.65 14.21 14.80
CA ARG A 356 4.06 14.28 16.13
C ARG A 356 3.18 15.51 16.22
N TYR A 357 1.98 15.33 16.77
CA TYR A 357 1.07 16.40 17.10
C TYR A 357 0.72 16.34 18.58
N ASP A 358 0.31 17.49 19.11
CA ASP A 358 -0.12 17.62 20.48
C ASP A 358 -1.61 17.28 20.54
N GLN A 359 -1.94 16.13 21.12
CA GLN A 359 -3.31 15.73 21.38
C GLN A 359 -3.69 16.16 22.79
N ARG A 360 -4.86 16.79 22.96
CA ARG A 360 -5.39 17.10 24.29
C ARG A 360 -5.55 15.79 25.08
N LEU A 361 -5.12 15.78 26.33
CA LEU A 361 -5.38 14.66 27.22
C LEU A 361 -6.91 14.51 27.31
N GLU A 362 -7.43 13.39 26.79
CA GLU A 362 -8.85 13.06 26.95
C GLU A 362 -9.10 12.76 28.43
N SER A 363 -10.24 13.22 28.95
CA SER A 363 -10.66 13.29 30.36
C SER A 363 -10.66 11.97 31.15
N ASN A 364 -10.23 10.87 30.54
CA ASN A 364 -10.14 9.54 31.16
C ASN A 364 -8.80 9.28 31.87
N VAL A 365 -7.81 10.20 31.79
CA VAL A 365 -6.52 10.09 32.52
C VAL A 365 -6.58 10.71 33.92
N GLY A 366 -7.78 10.91 34.44
CA GLY A 366 -8.05 11.40 35.79
C GLY A 366 -8.22 12.91 35.80
N VAL A 367 -9.45 13.35 36.05
CA VAL A 367 -9.85 14.76 36.22
C VAL A 367 -8.90 15.50 37.18
N ASP A 368 -8.38 14.80 38.19
CA ASP A 368 -7.43 15.33 39.19
C ASP A 368 -6.07 15.77 38.61
N VAL A 369 -5.58 15.14 37.53
CA VAL A 369 -4.28 15.49 36.91
C VAL A 369 -4.43 16.71 36.01
N ASP A 370 -5.52 16.77 35.24
CA ASP A 370 -5.82 17.91 34.39
C ASP A 370 -6.15 19.16 35.23
N GLU A 371 -6.92 19.00 36.31
CA GLU A 371 -7.19 20.08 37.27
C GLU A 371 -5.92 20.56 37.98
N ALA A 372 -5.00 19.66 38.35
CA ALA A 372 -3.73 20.04 38.97
C ALA A 372 -2.78 20.78 38.02
N ILE A 373 -2.76 20.44 36.72
CA ILE A 373 -1.95 21.13 35.70
C ILE A 373 -2.55 22.49 35.37
N LEU A 374 -3.87 22.56 35.18
CA LEU A 374 -4.60 23.81 34.94
C LEU A 374 -4.53 24.77 36.14
N ALA A 375 -4.66 24.25 37.37
CA ALA A 375 -4.53 25.04 38.60
C ALA A 375 -3.12 25.60 38.83
N GLN A 376 -2.09 25.02 38.21
CA GLN A 376 -0.71 25.54 38.24
C GLN A 376 -0.42 26.55 37.12
N GLY A 377 -1.39 26.86 36.26
CA GLY A 377 -1.22 27.80 35.15
C GLY A 377 -0.23 27.31 34.07
N LEU A 378 0.03 26.01 34.03
CA LEU A 378 0.82 25.38 32.97
C LEU A 378 -0.11 25.11 31.77
N MET A 379 0.46 25.19 30.55
CA MET A 379 -0.23 25.05 29.25
C MET A 379 -1.29 23.94 29.24
N ASP A 380 -2.28 24.05 28.33
CA ASP A 380 -3.30 23.03 28.12
C ASP A 380 -2.68 21.62 28.17
N PRO A 381 -3.23 20.69 28.98
CA PRO A 381 -2.67 19.36 29.16
C PRO A 381 -2.74 18.60 27.83
N THR A 382 -1.64 18.62 27.08
CA THR A 382 -1.48 17.90 25.82
C THR A 382 -0.39 16.84 25.94
N THR A 383 -0.57 15.75 25.20
CA THR A 383 0.42 14.69 25.04
C THR A 383 0.84 14.62 23.57
N SER A 384 2.14 14.44 23.35
CA SER A 384 2.70 14.30 22.00
C SER A 384 2.44 12.89 21.47
N VAL A 385 1.52 12.77 20.50
CA VAL A 385 1.14 11.51 19.87
C VAL A 385 1.80 11.40 18.51
N ALA A 386 2.26 10.20 18.18
CA ALA A 386 2.79 9.90 16.86
C ALA A 386 1.64 9.78 15.86
N ASP A 387 1.70 10.57 14.80
CA ASP A 387 0.85 10.44 13.65
C ASP A 387 1.38 9.32 12.75
N HIS A 388 0.82 8.12 12.86
CA HIS A 388 1.19 7.01 11.99
C HIS A 388 0.58 7.10 10.58
N LEU A 389 -0.34 8.03 10.32
CA LEU A 389 -0.97 8.24 9.00
C LEU A 389 -0.36 9.42 8.22
N TRP A 390 0.69 10.05 8.75
CA TRP A 390 1.24 11.29 8.20
C TRP A 390 1.65 11.16 6.73
N PHE A 391 2.25 10.03 6.36
CA PHE A 391 2.78 9.80 5.02
C PHE A 391 1.66 9.59 4.02
N GLU A 392 0.70 8.71 4.33
CA GLU A 392 -0.47 8.42 3.52
C GLU A 392 -1.29 9.70 3.30
N ARG A 393 -1.54 10.46 4.38
CA ARG A 393 -2.24 11.76 4.27
C ARG A 393 -1.50 12.75 3.39
N LYS A 394 -0.17 12.83 3.48
CA LYS A 394 0.62 13.73 2.63
C LYS A 394 0.56 13.31 1.17
N VAL A 395 0.72 12.03 0.85
CA VAL A 395 0.61 11.52 -0.52
C VAL A 395 -0.78 11.77 -1.09
N LEU A 396 -1.84 11.49 -0.32
CA LEU A 396 -3.23 11.71 -0.74
C LEU A 396 -3.54 13.20 -0.93
N ALA A 397 -3.00 14.07 -0.07
CA ALA A 397 -3.12 15.52 -0.24
C ALA A 397 -2.45 16.02 -1.53
N ILE A 398 -1.30 15.46 -1.90
CA ILE A 398 -0.57 15.82 -3.13
C ILE A 398 -1.35 15.40 -4.38
N VAL A 399 -1.99 14.24 -4.39
CA VAL A 399 -2.73 13.76 -5.59
C VAL A 399 -4.15 14.33 -5.68
N ARG A 400 -4.70 14.88 -4.60
CA ARG A 400 -6.06 15.44 -4.57
C ARG A 400 -6.31 16.53 -5.63
N PRO A 401 -5.41 17.48 -5.91
CA PRO A 401 -5.57 18.46 -6.98
C PRO A 401 -5.77 17.84 -8.38
N VAL A 402 -5.32 16.61 -8.62
CA VAL A 402 -5.53 15.91 -9.90
C VAL A 402 -7.02 15.69 -10.17
N LEU A 403 -7.83 15.48 -9.12
CA LEU A 403 -9.27 15.21 -9.23
C LEU A 403 -10.04 16.38 -9.86
N VAL A 404 -9.58 17.61 -9.60
CA VAL A 404 -10.22 18.84 -10.11
C VAL A 404 -9.56 19.38 -11.37
N ALA A 405 -8.46 18.78 -11.82
CA ALA A 405 -7.69 19.23 -12.97
C ALA A 405 -8.22 18.64 -14.29
N ARG A 406 -8.11 19.42 -15.37
CA ARG A 406 -8.52 18.97 -16.72
C ARG A 406 -7.75 17.75 -17.22
N VAL A 407 -6.53 17.52 -16.74
CA VAL A 407 -5.72 16.36 -17.15
C VAL A 407 -6.36 15.02 -16.77
N LEU A 408 -7.29 15.00 -15.81
CA LEU A 408 -8.04 13.79 -15.45
C LEU A 408 -8.83 13.25 -16.64
N ASP A 409 -9.20 14.11 -17.60
CA ASP A 409 -9.87 13.72 -18.84
C ASP A 409 -9.02 12.77 -19.70
N ALA A 410 -7.71 12.65 -19.45
CA ALA A 410 -6.90 11.60 -20.06
C ALA A 410 -7.11 10.25 -19.32
N SER A 411 -7.52 9.19 -20.03
CA SER A 411 -7.83 7.89 -19.40
C SER A 411 -6.65 7.35 -18.59
N ARG A 412 -5.41 7.56 -19.06
CA ARG A 412 -4.18 7.11 -18.37
C ARG A 412 -4.01 7.75 -16.98
N VAL A 413 -4.36 9.03 -16.82
CA VAL A 413 -4.26 9.74 -15.53
C VAL A 413 -5.26 9.14 -14.53
N ALA A 414 -6.52 8.96 -14.95
CA ALA A 414 -7.55 8.34 -14.12
C ALA A 414 -7.17 6.90 -13.72
N GLN A 415 -6.67 6.10 -14.65
CA GLN A 415 -6.21 4.73 -14.37
C GLN A 415 -5.03 4.69 -13.39
N SER A 416 -4.08 5.62 -13.52
CA SER A 416 -2.92 5.69 -12.61
C SER A 416 -3.36 6.06 -11.18
N LEU A 417 -4.32 6.97 -11.05
CA LEU A 417 -4.89 7.35 -9.76
C LEU A 417 -5.70 6.21 -9.12
N ILE A 418 -6.50 5.49 -9.89
CA ILE A 418 -7.20 4.28 -9.43
C ILE A 418 -6.19 3.18 -9.05
N GLY A 419 -5.11 3.05 -9.81
CA GLY A 419 -3.99 2.18 -9.50
C GLY A 419 -3.37 2.49 -8.14
N LEU A 420 -3.20 3.78 -7.82
CA LEU A 420 -2.68 4.24 -6.53
C LEU A 420 -3.58 3.77 -5.38
N TRP A 421 -4.90 3.99 -5.48
CA TRP A 421 -5.83 3.58 -4.43
C TRP A 421 -5.96 2.06 -4.30
N SER A 422 -6.12 1.34 -5.42
CA SER A 422 -6.32 -0.12 -5.41
C SER A 422 -5.12 -0.86 -4.81
N GLU A 423 -3.90 -0.52 -5.21
CA GLU A 423 -2.69 -1.17 -4.68
C GLU A 423 -2.50 -0.84 -3.20
N SER A 424 -2.74 0.41 -2.81
CA SER A 424 -2.59 0.85 -1.41
C SER A 424 -3.64 0.21 -0.48
N LEU A 425 -4.89 0.06 -0.94
CA LEU A 425 -5.95 -0.66 -0.20
C LEU A 425 -5.58 -2.13 0.03
N GLN A 426 -5.09 -2.82 -1.01
CA GLN A 426 -4.68 -4.22 -0.90
C GLN A 426 -3.58 -4.41 0.14
N TYR A 427 -2.54 -3.57 0.10
CA TYR A 427 -1.45 -3.67 1.07
C TYR A 427 -1.86 -3.20 2.48
N ALA A 428 -2.70 -2.18 2.61
CA ALA A 428 -3.18 -1.72 3.91
C ALA A 428 -3.96 -2.82 4.64
N TRP A 429 -4.83 -3.54 3.91
CA TRP A 429 -5.52 -4.68 4.49
C TRP A 429 -4.58 -5.84 4.83
N LEU A 430 -3.68 -6.21 3.90
CA LEU A 430 -2.70 -7.28 4.11
C LEU A 430 -1.86 -7.05 5.38
N HIS A 431 -1.56 -5.78 5.68
CA HIS A 431 -0.79 -5.35 6.84
C HIS A 431 -1.65 -4.95 8.05
N GLU A 432 -2.94 -5.30 8.05
CA GLU A 432 -3.90 -5.06 9.13
C GLU A 432 -3.87 -3.61 9.63
N ASP A 433 -3.93 -2.66 8.70
CA ASP A 433 -3.97 -1.22 8.96
C ASP A 433 -5.32 -0.63 8.49
N PRO A 434 -6.41 -0.83 9.27
CA PRO A 434 -7.76 -0.43 8.87
C PRO A 434 -7.89 1.10 8.73
N GLU A 435 -7.13 1.88 9.49
CA GLU A 435 -7.17 3.34 9.39
C GLU A 435 -6.64 3.84 8.03
N VAL A 436 -5.64 3.16 7.46
CA VAL A 436 -5.18 3.45 6.09
C VAL A 436 -6.21 3.01 5.06
N VAL A 437 -6.88 1.87 5.26
CA VAL A 437 -7.99 1.42 4.41
C VAL A 437 -9.09 2.48 4.37
N ASP A 438 -9.51 2.96 5.53
CA ASP A 438 -10.56 3.98 5.66
C ASP A 438 -10.18 5.29 4.97
N LEU A 439 -8.93 5.72 5.16
CA LEU A 439 -8.40 6.95 4.57
C LEU A 439 -8.38 6.87 3.04
N ILE A 440 -7.87 5.78 2.47
CA ILE A 440 -7.79 5.62 1.00
C ILE A 440 -9.18 5.46 0.40
N PHE A 441 -10.06 4.68 1.03
CA PHE A 441 -11.40 4.46 0.52
C PHE A 441 -12.24 5.74 0.56
N ALA A 442 -12.05 6.61 1.58
CA ALA A 442 -12.70 7.92 1.64
C ALA A 442 -12.29 8.84 0.48
N GLU A 443 -11.00 8.83 0.09
CA GLU A 443 -10.55 9.59 -1.09
C GLU A 443 -11.15 9.04 -2.39
N ALA A 444 -11.24 7.71 -2.52
CA ALA A 444 -11.89 7.10 -3.68
C ALA A 444 -13.39 7.42 -3.73
N GLU A 445 -14.11 7.40 -2.60
CA GLU A 445 -15.51 7.82 -2.48
C GLU A 445 -15.69 9.27 -2.95
N ALA A 446 -14.83 10.19 -2.48
CA ALA A 446 -14.87 11.59 -2.89
C ALA A 446 -14.61 11.76 -4.40
N ALA A 447 -13.65 11.01 -4.93
CA ALA A 447 -13.37 10.99 -6.37
C ALA A 447 -14.53 10.45 -7.21
N GLY A 448 -15.36 9.59 -6.62
CA GLY A 448 -16.54 9.01 -7.24
C GLY A 448 -17.62 10.01 -7.62
N VAL A 449 -17.52 11.29 -7.25
CA VAL A 449 -18.44 12.34 -7.75
C VAL A 449 -18.07 12.76 -9.18
N HIS A 450 -16.80 12.66 -9.56
CA HIS A 450 -16.31 13.14 -10.86
C HIS A 450 -16.83 12.29 -12.02
N ALA A 451 -17.48 12.94 -13.00
CA ALA A 451 -18.03 12.29 -14.19
C ALA A 451 -16.98 11.50 -14.98
N ARG A 452 -15.70 11.90 -14.91
CA ARG A 452 -14.63 11.21 -15.60
C ARG A 452 -14.48 9.74 -15.17
N MET A 453 -14.71 9.43 -13.89
CA MET A 453 -14.69 8.06 -13.36
C MET A 453 -15.78 7.15 -13.95
N ARG A 454 -16.76 7.74 -14.66
CA ARG A 454 -17.87 7.01 -15.27
C ARG A 454 -17.97 7.13 -16.79
N THR A 455 -17.24 8.05 -17.43
CA THR A 455 -17.37 8.29 -18.89
C THR A 455 -16.61 7.27 -19.76
N ASP A 456 -15.48 6.75 -19.29
CA ASP A 456 -14.66 5.78 -20.02
C ASP A 456 -14.88 4.37 -19.45
N ARG A 457 -15.30 3.44 -20.31
CA ARG A 457 -15.64 2.07 -19.90
C ARG A 457 -14.53 1.39 -19.08
N LYS A 458 -13.25 1.51 -19.48
CA LYS A 458 -12.12 0.86 -18.80
C LYS A 458 -11.84 1.53 -17.46
N VAL A 459 -11.91 2.86 -17.41
CA VAL A 459 -11.76 3.63 -16.17
C VAL A 459 -12.88 3.25 -15.19
N THR A 460 -14.13 3.23 -15.64
CA THR A 460 -15.29 2.83 -14.83
C THR A 460 -15.14 1.42 -14.28
N GLU A 461 -14.76 0.46 -15.12
CA GLU A 461 -14.54 -0.92 -14.70
C GLU A 461 -13.46 -1.02 -13.63
N GLN A 462 -12.30 -0.36 -13.83
CA GLN A 462 -11.23 -0.32 -12.83
C GLN A 462 -11.67 0.37 -11.54
N PHE A 463 -12.37 1.50 -11.62
CA PHE A 463 -12.85 2.23 -10.44
C PHE A 463 -13.81 1.38 -9.61
N MET A 464 -14.72 0.66 -10.28
CA MET A 464 -15.65 -0.26 -9.62
C MET A 464 -14.98 -1.52 -9.06
N THR A 465 -13.68 -1.77 -9.32
CA THR A 465 -12.95 -2.84 -8.62
C THR A 465 -12.59 -2.46 -7.17
N LEU A 466 -12.58 -1.18 -6.80
CA LEU A 466 -12.23 -0.74 -5.45
C LEU A 466 -13.15 -1.32 -4.36
N PRO A 467 -14.50 -1.21 -4.45
CA PRO A 467 -15.39 -1.86 -3.48
C PRO A 467 -15.25 -3.39 -3.51
N TRP A 468 -15.01 -3.99 -4.68
CA TRP A 468 -14.79 -5.43 -4.78
C TRP A 468 -13.52 -5.88 -4.05
N LEU A 469 -12.41 -5.14 -4.21
CA LEU A 469 -11.15 -5.39 -3.50
C LEU A 469 -11.34 -5.28 -1.99
N LEU A 470 -12.10 -4.28 -1.54
CA LEU A 470 -12.44 -4.12 -0.13
C LEU A 470 -13.20 -5.34 0.40
N VAL A 471 -14.25 -5.78 -0.29
CA VAL A 471 -15.03 -6.98 0.06
C VAL A 471 -14.17 -8.25 0.09
N GLU A 472 -13.30 -8.44 -0.91
CA GLU A 472 -12.37 -9.58 -0.95
C GLU A 472 -11.42 -9.60 0.23
N ALA A 473 -10.90 -8.45 0.59
CA ALA A 473 -9.96 -8.32 1.69
C ALA A 473 -10.67 -8.65 3.02
N ILE A 474 -11.81 -8.03 3.26
CA ILE A 474 -12.68 -8.23 4.43
C ILE A 474 -13.15 -9.67 4.60
N GLY A 475 -13.59 -10.29 3.51
CA GLY A 475 -14.11 -11.67 3.51
C GLY A 475 -13.06 -12.71 3.90
N ARG A 476 -11.78 -12.42 3.66
CA ARG A 476 -10.67 -13.28 4.11
C ARG A 476 -10.32 -13.08 5.58
N GLY A 477 -10.80 -12.01 6.21
CA GLY A 477 -10.45 -11.65 7.58
C GLY A 477 -8.99 -11.21 7.72
N TRP A 478 -8.49 -11.24 8.95
CA TRP A 478 -7.09 -10.96 9.24
C TRP A 478 -6.18 -12.13 8.92
N HIS A 479 -4.99 -11.80 8.42
CA HIS A 479 -4.00 -12.79 8.00
C HIS A 479 -3.28 -13.45 9.18
N VAL A 480 -3.14 -12.75 10.30
CA VAL A 480 -2.44 -13.27 11.47
C VAL A 480 -3.43 -13.71 12.56
N SER A 481 -3.28 -14.95 12.99
CA SER A 481 -4.08 -15.55 14.06
C SER A 481 -3.58 -15.15 15.45
N ALA A 482 -4.47 -15.19 16.45
CA ALA A 482 -4.11 -14.98 17.85
C ALA A 482 -2.97 -15.91 18.34
N LYS A 483 -2.95 -17.16 17.85
CA LYS A 483 -1.90 -18.14 18.16
C LYS A 483 -0.53 -17.70 17.65
N GLU A 484 -0.47 -17.16 16.43
CA GLU A 484 0.78 -16.65 15.86
C GLU A 484 1.30 -15.42 16.61
N ILE A 485 0.39 -14.54 17.06
CA ILE A 485 0.74 -13.39 17.91
C ILE A 485 1.39 -13.88 19.22
N VAL A 486 0.76 -14.82 19.91
CA VAL A 486 1.29 -15.40 21.16
C VAL A 486 2.60 -16.15 20.92
N ALA A 487 2.75 -16.83 19.78
CA ALA A 487 3.97 -17.55 19.40
C ALA A 487 5.20 -16.63 19.23
N LYS A 488 5.01 -15.32 18.99
CA LYS A 488 6.11 -14.33 18.98
C LYS A 488 6.62 -13.98 20.38
N GLU A 489 5.97 -14.48 21.43
CA GLU A 489 6.34 -14.29 22.83
C GLU A 489 6.53 -12.80 23.20
N PRO A 490 5.54 -11.92 22.99
CA PRO A 490 5.67 -10.46 23.11
C PRO A 490 6.06 -9.95 24.51
N TRP A 491 6.03 -10.81 25.53
CA TRP A 491 6.53 -10.51 26.86
C TRP A 491 8.06 -10.53 26.95
N ARG A 492 8.78 -11.13 25.99
CA ARG A 492 10.25 -11.10 25.93
C ARG A 492 10.76 -9.76 25.38
N ARG A 493 11.90 -9.30 25.89
CA ARG A 493 12.52 -8.03 25.44
C ARG A 493 13.00 -8.07 23.99
N ASP A 494 13.42 -9.25 23.53
CA ASP A 494 14.00 -9.45 22.20
C ASP A 494 12.96 -10.02 21.21
N ALA A 495 11.66 -9.91 21.53
CA ALA A 495 10.59 -10.38 20.66
C ALA A 495 10.57 -9.56 19.36
N ALA A 496 10.59 -10.25 18.21
CA ALA A 496 10.58 -9.64 16.90
C ALA A 496 9.16 -9.17 16.49
N LEU A 497 8.59 -8.24 17.25
CA LEU A 497 7.22 -7.73 17.03
C LEU A 497 7.09 -6.93 15.73
N ASP A 498 8.18 -6.32 15.26
CA ASP A 498 8.26 -5.58 13.99
C ASP A 498 8.02 -6.46 12.74
N SER A 499 7.82 -7.78 12.92
CA SER A 499 7.42 -8.73 11.87
C SER A 499 5.91 -8.99 11.82
N LEU A 500 5.15 -8.55 12.82
CA LEU A 500 3.70 -8.65 12.85
C LEU A 500 3.06 -7.46 12.09
N PRO A 501 1.86 -7.64 11.50
CA PRO A 501 1.02 -6.56 10.98
C PRO A 501 0.69 -5.48 12.02
N TRP A 502 0.21 -4.32 11.58
CA TRP A 502 0.06 -3.13 12.41
C TRP A 502 -0.85 -3.34 13.63
N ASP A 503 -2.09 -3.80 13.44
CA ASP A 503 -3.01 -4.11 14.54
C ASP A 503 -2.59 -5.34 15.35
N ALA A 504 -1.97 -6.34 14.72
CA ALA A 504 -1.43 -7.50 15.43
C ALA A 504 -0.30 -7.11 16.41
N GLN A 505 0.44 -6.03 16.15
CA GLN A 505 1.43 -5.50 17.10
C GLN A 505 0.78 -4.91 18.34
N ASP A 506 -0.39 -4.30 18.23
CA ASP A 506 -1.15 -3.80 19.38
C ASP A 506 -1.65 -4.93 20.26
N ASP A 507 -2.22 -5.95 19.63
CA ASP A 507 -2.69 -7.13 20.33
C ASP A 507 -1.50 -7.83 21.03
N ALA A 508 -0.34 -7.92 20.35
CA ALA A 508 0.90 -8.43 20.91
C ALA A 508 1.39 -7.59 22.09
N ALA A 509 1.38 -6.26 21.98
CA ALA A 509 1.81 -5.36 23.04
C ALA A 509 0.90 -5.47 24.27
N ARG A 510 -0.41 -5.59 24.07
CA ARG A 510 -1.43 -5.72 25.12
C ARG A 510 -1.30 -7.04 25.88
N ILE A 511 -1.23 -8.19 25.20
CA ILE A 511 -1.00 -9.48 25.85
C ILE A 511 0.40 -9.54 26.48
N GLY A 512 1.42 -8.99 25.82
CA GLY A 512 2.77 -8.91 26.35
C GLY A 512 2.86 -8.11 27.65
N LEU A 513 2.03 -7.06 27.82
CA LEU A 513 1.93 -6.31 29.07
C LEU A 513 1.25 -7.12 30.18
N ALA A 514 0.16 -7.82 29.87
CA ALA A 514 -0.55 -8.68 30.82
C ALA A 514 0.38 -9.77 31.37
N ILE A 515 1.08 -10.51 30.49
CA ILE A 515 2.00 -11.58 30.87
C ILE A 515 3.24 -11.04 31.62
N ARG A 516 3.73 -9.84 31.30
CA ARG A 516 4.81 -9.21 32.08
C ARG A 516 4.37 -8.85 33.50
N ARG A 517 3.11 -8.44 33.69
CA ARG A 517 2.55 -8.16 35.02
C ARG A 517 2.37 -9.44 35.81
N GLU A 518 1.81 -10.47 35.19
CA GLU A 518 1.68 -11.80 35.78
C GLU A 518 3.04 -12.32 36.26
N ARG A 519 4.05 -12.33 35.40
CA ARG A 519 5.41 -12.74 35.76
C ARG A 519 6.02 -11.90 36.88
N ALA A 520 5.67 -10.62 36.97
CA ALA A 520 6.16 -9.76 38.05
C ALA A 520 5.47 -10.04 39.40
N ILE A 521 4.28 -10.63 39.39
CA ILE A 521 3.50 -10.99 40.59
C ILE A 521 3.82 -12.41 41.03
N CYS A 522 3.89 -13.35 40.08
CA CYS A 522 4.00 -14.78 40.33
C CYS A 522 5.43 -15.34 40.17
N ASP A 523 6.40 -14.52 39.75
CA ASP A 523 7.76 -14.89 39.35
C ASP A 523 7.86 -15.88 38.15
N GLU A 524 6.76 -16.50 37.74
CA GLU A 524 6.61 -17.37 36.58
C GLU A 524 5.41 -16.99 35.70
N ILE A 525 5.33 -17.59 34.50
CA ILE A 525 4.17 -17.48 33.61
C ILE A 525 3.31 -18.71 33.85
N ILE A 526 2.14 -18.52 34.45
CA ILE A 526 1.16 -19.54 34.82
C ILE A 526 0.15 -19.73 33.70
N THR A 527 -0.26 -18.65 33.02
CA THR A 527 -1.28 -18.71 31.96
C THR A 527 -0.81 -19.58 30.79
N PRO A 528 -1.53 -20.66 30.43
CA PRO A 528 -1.20 -21.49 29.28
C PRO A 528 -1.32 -20.72 27.97
N ARG A 529 -0.46 -21.04 26.98
CA ARG A 529 -0.46 -20.35 25.67
C ARG A 529 -1.80 -20.38 24.94
N ASN A 530 -2.58 -21.46 25.09
CA ASN A 530 -3.91 -21.55 24.49
C ASN A 530 -4.87 -20.54 25.12
N GLN A 531 -4.83 -20.37 26.45
CA GLN A 531 -5.62 -19.38 27.15
C GLN A 531 -5.20 -17.95 26.78
N MET A 532 -3.90 -17.70 26.58
CA MET A 532 -3.42 -16.41 26.06
C MET A 532 -3.97 -16.12 24.65
N ALA A 533 -4.03 -17.15 23.79
CA ALA A 533 -4.56 -17.01 22.44
C ALA A 533 -6.08 -16.79 22.45
N GLU A 534 -6.81 -17.45 23.35
CA GLU A 534 -8.24 -17.21 23.58
C GLU A 534 -8.51 -15.79 24.09
N GLU A 535 -7.67 -15.27 25.01
CA GLU A 535 -7.76 -13.88 25.48
C GLU A 535 -7.52 -12.89 24.33
N VAL A 536 -6.51 -13.16 23.50
CA VAL A 536 -6.25 -12.34 22.30
C VAL A 536 -7.42 -12.42 21.33
N GLU A 537 -7.98 -13.60 21.08
CA GLU A 537 -9.15 -13.75 20.21
C GLU A 537 -10.38 -13.01 20.75
N GLY A 538 -10.55 -13.00 22.07
CA GLY A 538 -11.67 -12.38 22.78
C GLY A 538 -11.81 -10.88 22.53
N TRP A 539 -10.70 -10.13 22.36
CA TRP A 539 -10.75 -8.72 21.96
C TRP A 539 -10.57 -8.50 20.45
N ARG A 540 -10.00 -9.46 19.72
CA ARG A 540 -9.60 -9.33 18.32
C ARG A 540 -10.82 -9.58 17.42
N ALA A 541 -11.53 -10.69 17.62
CA ALA A 541 -12.70 -11.04 16.81
C ALA A 541 -13.84 -9.99 16.82
N PRO A 542 -14.18 -9.32 17.95
CA PRO A 542 -15.17 -8.26 17.93
C PRO A 542 -14.71 -7.02 17.15
N ARG A 543 -13.42 -6.65 17.22
CA ARG A 543 -12.86 -5.53 16.45
C ARG A 543 -12.91 -5.82 14.96
N LEU A 544 -12.52 -7.03 14.54
CA LEU A 544 -12.64 -7.47 13.15
C LEU A 544 -14.08 -7.39 12.66
N ARG A 545 -15.05 -7.94 13.41
CA ARG A 545 -16.47 -7.92 13.01
C ARG A 545 -17.00 -6.51 12.78
N ARG A 546 -16.70 -5.55 13.67
CA ARG A 546 -17.10 -4.14 13.48
C ARG A 546 -16.50 -3.55 12.21
N LEU A 547 -15.20 -3.76 11.99
CA LEU A 547 -14.51 -3.30 10.78
C LEU A 547 -15.12 -3.92 9.51
N GLN A 548 -15.47 -5.21 9.57
CA GLN A 548 -16.13 -5.88 8.45
C GLN A 548 -17.50 -5.26 8.16
N GLU A 549 -18.36 -5.11 9.17
CA GLU A 549 -19.69 -4.50 9.03
C GLU A 549 -19.62 -3.06 8.48
N GLU A 550 -18.74 -2.23 9.03
CA GLU A 550 -18.57 -0.84 8.61
C GLU A 550 -18.05 -0.74 7.17
N SER A 551 -17.04 -1.52 6.83
CA SER A 551 -16.43 -1.47 5.50
C SER A 551 -17.33 -2.07 4.42
N LEU A 552 -18.10 -3.12 4.73
CA LEU A 552 -19.13 -3.67 3.83
C LEU A 552 -20.23 -2.65 3.55
N ARG A 553 -20.71 -1.96 4.59
CA ARG A 553 -21.70 -0.89 4.44
C ARG A 553 -21.17 0.21 3.51
N ARG A 554 -19.90 0.62 3.69
CA ARG A 554 -19.26 1.61 2.81
C ARG A 554 -19.15 1.10 1.36
N ALA A 555 -18.77 -0.16 1.15
CA ALA A 555 -18.71 -0.75 -0.19
C ALA A 555 -20.08 -0.77 -0.90
N ILE A 556 -21.16 -1.10 -0.17
CA ILE A 556 -22.53 -1.08 -0.71
C ILE A 556 -22.97 0.35 -1.02
N ASN A 557 -22.74 1.29 -0.10
CA ASN A 557 -23.06 2.71 -0.31
C ASN A 557 -22.30 3.29 -1.51
N PHE A 558 -21.03 2.90 -1.70
CA PHE A 558 -20.25 3.26 -2.87
C PHE A 558 -20.91 2.74 -4.15
N CYS A 559 -21.29 1.46 -4.19
CA CYS A 559 -22.00 0.88 -5.33
C CYS A 559 -23.33 1.59 -5.63
N ASP A 560 -24.15 1.88 -4.62
CA ASP A 560 -25.42 2.60 -4.80
C ASP A 560 -25.20 4.02 -5.32
N ALA A 561 -24.24 4.76 -4.75
CA ALA A 561 -23.92 6.11 -5.18
C ALA A 561 -23.46 6.15 -6.65
N GLN A 562 -22.61 5.19 -7.07
CA GLN A 562 -22.18 5.10 -8.46
C GLN A 562 -23.32 4.69 -9.40
N LEU A 563 -24.17 3.74 -8.99
CA LEU A 563 -25.38 3.37 -9.73
C LEU A 563 -26.31 4.56 -9.91
N ALA A 564 -26.55 5.33 -8.84
CA ALA A 564 -27.39 6.51 -8.85
C ALA A 564 -26.89 7.55 -9.85
N ALA A 565 -25.59 7.84 -9.83
CA ALA A 565 -24.97 8.77 -10.75
C ALA A 565 -25.04 8.28 -12.20
N ALA A 566 -24.80 6.98 -12.43
CA ALA A 566 -24.78 6.40 -13.76
C ALA A 566 -26.16 6.34 -14.45
N LEU A 567 -27.28 6.46 -13.71
CA LEU A 567 -28.63 6.47 -14.31
C LEU A 567 -28.88 7.64 -15.26
N HIS A 568 -28.14 8.73 -15.09
CA HIS A 568 -28.26 9.95 -15.90
C HIS A 568 -27.27 9.99 -17.08
N GLU A 569 -26.42 8.96 -17.22
CA GLU A 569 -25.33 8.91 -18.19
C GLU A 569 -25.65 7.93 -19.36
N ARG A 570 -24.68 7.73 -20.26
CA ARG A 570 -24.83 6.84 -21.44
C ARG A 570 -25.01 5.38 -21.03
N SER A 571 -25.78 4.62 -21.82
CA SER A 571 -26.23 3.26 -21.47
C SER A 571 -25.10 2.23 -21.25
N GLU A 572 -23.98 2.33 -21.97
CA GLU A 572 -22.88 1.35 -21.83
C GLU A 572 -22.18 1.44 -20.47
N GLN A 573 -22.01 2.63 -19.92
CA GLN A 573 -21.31 2.84 -18.67
C GLN A 573 -22.20 2.50 -17.47
N SER A 574 -23.49 2.83 -17.54
CA SER A 574 -24.48 2.38 -16.54
C SER A 574 -24.52 0.86 -16.44
N TYR A 575 -24.40 0.13 -17.56
CA TYR A 575 -24.28 -1.33 -17.57
C TYR A 575 -23.05 -1.81 -16.78
N VAL A 576 -21.85 -1.24 -17.02
CA VAL A 576 -20.64 -1.65 -16.31
C VAL A 576 -20.77 -1.42 -14.80
N VAL A 577 -21.29 -0.26 -14.39
CA VAL A 577 -21.51 0.05 -12.97
C VAL A 577 -22.50 -0.94 -12.34
N ALA A 578 -23.62 -1.23 -13.02
CA ALA A 578 -24.60 -2.18 -12.54
C ALA A 578 -24.05 -3.60 -12.41
N ARG A 579 -23.32 -4.05 -13.42
CA ARG A 579 -22.69 -5.37 -13.44
C ARG A 579 -21.68 -5.53 -12.31
N MET A 580 -20.79 -4.55 -12.14
CA MET A 580 -19.78 -4.59 -11.09
C MET A 580 -20.40 -4.47 -9.70
N SER A 581 -21.49 -3.72 -9.55
CA SER A 581 -22.25 -3.66 -8.29
C SER A 581 -22.88 -5.01 -7.95
N LEU A 582 -23.54 -5.67 -8.90
CA LEU A 582 -24.08 -7.03 -8.71
C LEU A 582 -22.98 -8.05 -8.35
N ARG A 583 -21.80 -7.96 -8.98
CA ARG A 583 -20.65 -8.80 -8.63
C ARG A 583 -20.15 -8.54 -7.22
N CYS A 584 -20.10 -7.28 -6.79
CA CYS A 584 -19.75 -6.90 -5.43
C CYS A 584 -20.74 -7.54 -4.43
N ILE A 585 -22.04 -7.38 -4.68
CA ILE A 585 -23.14 -7.95 -3.87
C ILE A 585 -23.04 -9.48 -3.77
N LEU A 586 -22.89 -10.15 -4.91
CA LEU A 586 -22.69 -11.61 -4.97
C LEU A 586 -21.47 -12.05 -4.16
N ARG A 587 -20.41 -11.23 -4.15
CA ARG A 587 -19.21 -11.55 -3.41
C ARG A 587 -19.38 -11.35 -1.91
N ILE A 588 -20.09 -10.32 -1.48
CA ILE A 588 -20.47 -10.11 -0.07
C ILE A 588 -21.30 -11.30 0.41
N ALA A 589 -22.31 -11.69 -0.38
CA ALA A 589 -23.13 -12.85 -0.11
C ALA A 589 -22.27 -14.11 0.03
N HIS A 590 -21.37 -14.39 -0.93
CA HIS A 590 -20.48 -15.56 -0.86
C HIS A 590 -19.69 -15.69 0.46
N TYR A 591 -19.30 -14.57 1.07
CA TYR A 591 -18.61 -14.57 2.38
C TYR A 591 -19.56 -14.70 3.59
N GLY A 592 -20.87 -14.84 3.37
CA GLY A 592 -21.88 -15.03 4.40
C GLY A 592 -22.26 -13.74 5.15
N PHE A 593 -22.01 -12.57 4.56
CA PHE A 593 -22.32 -11.30 5.19
C PHE A 593 -23.73 -10.81 4.82
N THR A 594 -24.37 -10.15 5.78
CA THR A 594 -25.69 -9.52 5.60
C THR A 594 -25.58 -8.26 4.74
N LEU A 595 -26.45 -8.08 3.74
CA LEU A 595 -26.37 -6.99 2.78
C LEU A 595 -27.10 -5.71 3.19
N GLY A 596 -27.91 -5.73 4.26
CA GLY A 596 -28.78 -4.60 4.61
C GLY A 596 -29.87 -4.34 3.56
N GLU A 597 -30.41 -3.11 3.52
CA GLU A 597 -31.51 -2.75 2.61
C GLU A 597 -31.02 -2.65 1.15
N MET A 598 -31.44 -3.60 0.32
CA MET A 598 -31.03 -3.70 -1.10
C MET A 598 -32.03 -3.12 -2.09
N ARG A 599 -33.14 -2.58 -1.60
CA ARG A 599 -34.30 -2.20 -2.41
C ARG A 599 -33.96 -1.16 -3.47
N ASP A 600 -33.20 -0.13 -3.12
CA ASP A 600 -32.89 0.96 -4.06
C ASP A 600 -31.84 0.55 -5.08
N VAL A 601 -30.79 -0.18 -4.66
CA VAL A 601 -29.83 -0.78 -5.58
C VAL A 601 -30.54 -1.66 -6.62
N ALA A 602 -31.44 -2.53 -6.20
CA ALA A 602 -32.20 -3.40 -7.08
C ALA A 602 -33.07 -2.63 -8.08
N LYS A 603 -33.78 -1.58 -7.65
CA LYS A 603 -34.56 -0.69 -8.54
C LYS A 603 -33.66 -0.03 -9.59
N ARG A 604 -32.50 0.50 -9.18
CA ARG A 604 -31.55 1.15 -10.10
C ARG A 604 -31.01 0.17 -11.12
N VAL A 605 -30.66 -1.06 -10.72
CA VAL A 605 -30.24 -2.12 -11.65
C VAL A 605 -31.35 -2.44 -12.65
N LEU A 606 -32.60 -2.56 -12.22
CA LEU A 606 -33.74 -2.79 -13.14
C LEU A 606 -33.87 -1.66 -14.18
N HIS A 607 -33.70 -0.41 -13.74
CA HIS A 607 -33.71 0.74 -14.64
C HIS A 607 -32.55 0.71 -15.65
N VAL A 608 -31.37 0.23 -15.25
CA VAL A 608 -30.25 0.01 -16.18
C VAL A 608 -30.56 -1.12 -17.17
N ILE A 609 -31.18 -2.22 -16.73
CA ILE A 609 -31.61 -3.32 -17.61
C ILE A 609 -32.55 -2.80 -18.70
N ASP A 610 -33.53 -1.97 -18.35
CA ASP A 610 -34.48 -1.39 -19.29
C ASP A 610 -33.76 -0.56 -20.38
N ARG A 611 -32.72 0.19 -20.02
CA ARG A 611 -31.99 1.08 -20.95
C ARG A 611 -30.83 0.42 -21.69
N SER A 612 -30.49 -0.82 -21.35
CA SER A 612 -29.33 -1.53 -21.92
C SER A 612 -29.66 -2.20 -23.27
N SER A 613 -28.61 -2.51 -24.05
CA SER A 613 -28.76 -3.38 -25.23
C SER A 613 -29.28 -4.77 -24.81
N PRO A 614 -29.92 -5.55 -25.70
CA PRO A 614 -30.43 -6.87 -25.37
C PRO A 614 -29.40 -7.82 -24.72
N GLU A 615 -28.14 -7.78 -25.19
CA GLU A 615 -27.03 -8.58 -24.67
C GLU A 615 -26.62 -8.13 -23.26
N ASN A 616 -26.41 -6.83 -23.07
CA ASN A 616 -26.06 -6.26 -21.77
C ASN A 616 -27.18 -6.45 -20.74
N ALA A 617 -28.43 -6.29 -21.17
CA ALA A 617 -29.60 -6.54 -20.35
C ALA A 617 -29.69 -8.03 -19.96
N LYS A 618 -29.32 -8.96 -20.86
CA LYS A 618 -29.26 -10.40 -20.55
C LYS A 618 -28.29 -10.70 -19.42
N ASP A 619 -27.04 -10.22 -19.53
CA ASP A 619 -26.02 -10.41 -18.50
C ASP A 619 -26.49 -9.90 -17.13
N LEU A 620 -27.07 -8.70 -17.07
CA LEU A 620 -27.54 -8.11 -15.81
C LEU A 620 -28.72 -8.87 -15.19
N ARG A 621 -29.64 -9.39 -16.01
CA ARG A 621 -30.75 -10.24 -15.54
C ARG A 621 -30.25 -11.54 -14.94
N GLU A 622 -29.32 -12.19 -15.62
CA GLU A 622 -28.72 -13.44 -15.15
C GLU A 622 -27.93 -13.23 -13.86
N ASP A 623 -27.13 -12.16 -13.76
CA ASP A 623 -26.39 -11.80 -12.55
C ASP A 623 -27.35 -11.46 -11.39
N ALA A 624 -28.45 -10.73 -11.65
CA ALA A 624 -29.46 -10.44 -10.62
C ALA A 624 -30.21 -11.71 -10.15
N GLY A 625 -30.59 -12.59 -11.08
CA GLY A 625 -31.22 -13.86 -10.75
C GLY A 625 -30.29 -14.81 -9.99
N ARG A 626 -28.99 -14.81 -10.32
CA ARG A 626 -27.97 -15.50 -9.54
C ARG A 626 -27.86 -14.94 -8.12
N ALA A 627 -27.81 -13.62 -7.98
CA ALA A 627 -27.72 -12.96 -6.68
C ALA A 627 -28.95 -13.26 -5.81
N ALA A 628 -30.15 -13.24 -6.40
CA ALA A 628 -31.38 -13.62 -5.70
C ALA A 628 -31.33 -15.04 -5.14
N ARG A 629 -30.84 -16.01 -5.93
CA ARG A 629 -30.69 -17.42 -5.50
C ARG A 629 -29.69 -17.58 -4.37
N VAL A 630 -28.52 -16.95 -4.47
CA VAL A 630 -27.48 -17.02 -3.42
C VAL A 630 -27.98 -16.42 -2.11
N LEU A 631 -28.69 -15.28 -2.16
CA LEU A 631 -29.23 -14.65 -0.97
C LEU A 631 -30.37 -15.46 -0.34
N ALA A 632 -31.23 -16.07 -1.16
CA ALA A 632 -32.27 -16.96 -0.66
C ALA A 632 -31.68 -18.17 0.08
N ALA A 633 -30.60 -18.76 -0.45
CA ALA A 633 -29.88 -19.86 0.19
C ALA A 633 -29.32 -19.46 1.56
N GLN A 634 -28.92 -18.20 1.72
CA GLN A 634 -28.40 -17.62 2.96
C GLN A 634 -29.49 -17.08 3.89
N GLN A 635 -30.76 -17.22 3.51
CA GLN A 635 -31.92 -16.66 4.22
C GLN A 635 -31.93 -15.13 4.31
N GLU A 636 -31.22 -14.44 3.42
CA GLU A 636 -31.22 -12.98 3.25
C GLU A 636 -32.40 -12.56 2.37
N TRP A 637 -33.62 -12.79 2.87
CA TRP A 637 -34.86 -12.72 2.09
C TRP A 637 -35.14 -11.36 1.46
N GLU A 638 -34.89 -10.27 2.19
CA GLU A 638 -35.14 -8.93 1.68
C GLU A 638 -34.32 -8.63 0.41
N GLY A 639 -33.02 -8.93 0.46
CA GLY A 639 -32.13 -8.81 -0.70
C GLY A 639 -32.48 -9.80 -1.81
N ALA A 640 -32.82 -11.04 -1.44
CA ALA A 640 -33.26 -12.05 -2.40
C ALA A 640 -34.48 -11.59 -3.21
N TYR A 641 -35.49 -10.99 -2.58
CA TYR A 641 -36.67 -10.47 -3.28
C TYR A 641 -36.42 -9.23 -4.10
N ALA A 642 -35.62 -8.30 -3.56
CA ALA A 642 -35.27 -7.11 -4.29
C ALA A 642 -34.63 -7.50 -5.64
N LEU A 643 -33.66 -8.42 -5.62
CA LEU A 643 -32.97 -8.89 -6.83
C LEU A 643 -33.81 -9.85 -7.68
N LEU A 644 -34.68 -10.66 -7.07
CA LEU A 644 -35.64 -11.50 -7.82
C LEU A 644 -36.59 -10.63 -8.63
N ARG A 645 -37.17 -9.58 -8.03
CA ARG A 645 -38.04 -8.63 -8.75
C ARG A 645 -37.30 -7.92 -9.88
N THR A 646 -36.03 -7.56 -9.67
CA THR A 646 -35.18 -6.99 -10.72
C THR A 646 -34.94 -7.98 -11.87
N ALA A 647 -34.63 -9.25 -11.57
CA ALA A 647 -34.47 -10.28 -12.58
C ALA A 647 -35.78 -10.51 -13.36
N MET A 648 -36.90 -10.70 -12.65
CA MET A 648 -38.22 -10.93 -13.24
C MET A 648 -38.69 -9.75 -14.10
N GLY A 649 -38.56 -8.52 -13.58
CA GLY A 649 -38.85 -7.31 -14.35
C GLY A 649 -38.01 -7.23 -15.61
N GLY A 650 -36.74 -7.61 -15.54
CA GLY A 650 -35.88 -7.72 -16.71
C GLY A 650 -36.35 -8.79 -17.72
N TYR A 651 -36.77 -9.97 -17.26
CA TYR A 651 -37.29 -11.03 -18.16
C TYR A 651 -38.56 -10.57 -18.88
N VAL A 652 -39.45 -9.85 -18.21
CA VAL A 652 -40.64 -9.23 -18.83
C VAL A 652 -40.22 -8.23 -19.92
N LEU A 653 -39.32 -7.32 -19.61
CA LEU A 653 -38.85 -6.32 -20.58
C LEU A 653 -38.19 -6.97 -21.79
N ALA A 654 -37.43 -8.04 -21.58
CA ALA A 654 -36.82 -8.82 -22.65
C ALA A 654 -37.89 -9.48 -23.54
N ARG A 655 -38.86 -10.14 -22.92
CA ARG A 655 -39.98 -10.80 -23.62
C ARG A 655 -40.78 -9.80 -24.46
N LEU A 656 -41.09 -8.62 -23.91
CA LEU A 656 -41.85 -7.58 -24.63
C LEU A 656 -41.12 -7.03 -25.86
N ARG A 657 -39.79 -7.17 -25.91
CA ARG A 657 -38.95 -6.74 -27.03
C ARG A 657 -38.63 -7.86 -28.02
N GLU A 658 -38.89 -9.10 -27.64
CA GLU A 658 -38.52 -10.27 -28.45
C GLU A 658 -39.63 -10.57 -29.47
N SER A 659 -39.25 -10.59 -30.75
CA SER A 659 -40.17 -10.92 -31.85
C SER A 659 -40.24 -12.42 -32.12
N ASP A 660 -39.20 -13.17 -31.74
CA ASP A 660 -39.20 -14.63 -31.85
C ASP A 660 -39.94 -15.26 -30.67
N GLU A 661 -41.07 -15.88 -30.95
CA GLU A 661 -41.91 -16.54 -29.95
C GLU A 661 -41.18 -17.65 -29.18
N GLN A 662 -40.27 -18.39 -29.83
CA GLN A 662 -39.48 -19.44 -29.15
C GLN A 662 -38.53 -18.84 -28.13
N GLN A 663 -37.89 -17.73 -28.48
CA GLN A 663 -36.98 -17.01 -27.59
C GLN A 663 -37.74 -16.31 -26.45
N ALA A 664 -38.95 -15.80 -26.72
CA ALA A 664 -39.85 -15.25 -25.71
C ALA A 664 -40.31 -16.30 -24.69
N ILE A 665 -40.59 -17.53 -25.14
CA ILE A 665 -40.90 -18.68 -24.28
C ILE A 665 -39.69 -19.04 -23.42
N ARG A 666 -38.50 -19.12 -24.02
CA ARG A 666 -37.25 -19.40 -23.28
C ARG A 666 -37.00 -18.39 -22.16
N LEU A 667 -37.11 -17.10 -22.45
CA LEU A 667 -36.96 -16.03 -21.46
C LEU A 667 -37.97 -16.15 -20.31
N THR A 668 -39.21 -16.56 -20.63
CA THR A 668 -40.25 -16.83 -19.64
C THR A 668 -39.86 -18.00 -18.73
N PHE A 669 -39.37 -19.08 -19.32
CA PHE A 669 -38.93 -20.27 -18.58
C PHE A 669 -37.74 -19.96 -17.65
N ASP A 670 -36.73 -19.23 -18.14
CA ASP A 670 -35.56 -18.84 -17.34
C ASP A 670 -35.95 -18.00 -16.11
N GLY A 671 -36.91 -17.08 -16.27
CA GLY A 671 -37.49 -16.31 -15.16
C GLY A 671 -38.21 -17.20 -14.14
N LEU A 672 -39.06 -18.12 -14.61
CA LEU A 672 -39.78 -19.06 -13.74
C LEU A 672 -38.84 -20.00 -12.98
N VAL A 673 -37.76 -20.48 -13.60
CA VAL A 673 -36.74 -21.30 -12.92
C VAL A 673 -36.04 -20.52 -11.80
N THR A 674 -35.71 -19.24 -12.05
CA THR A 674 -35.12 -18.37 -11.04
C THR A 674 -36.06 -18.19 -9.85
N ALA A 675 -37.34 -17.88 -10.10
CA ALA A 675 -38.34 -17.73 -9.06
C ALA A 675 -38.62 -19.03 -8.29
N ALA A 676 -38.73 -20.17 -9.00
CA ALA A 676 -38.91 -21.48 -8.39
C ALA A 676 -37.74 -21.89 -7.48
N THR A 677 -36.51 -21.49 -7.83
CA THR A 677 -35.35 -21.75 -6.97
C THR A 677 -35.43 -20.96 -5.66
N VAL A 678 -35.79 -19.67 -5.72
CA VAL A 678 -35.99 -18.84 -4.52
C VAL A 678 -37.17 -19.35 -3.68
N TYR A 679 -38.25 -19.78 -4.33
CA TYR A 679 -39.39 -20.44 -3.69
C TYR A 679 -38.96 -21.69 -2.92
N GLY A 680 -38.21 -22.59 -3.56
CA GLY A 680 -37.76 -23.85 -2.94
C GLY A 680 -36.91 -23.61 -1.69
N TRP A 681 -36.07 -22.56 -1.69
CA TRP A 681 -35.35 -22.14 -0.49
C TRP A 681 -36.30 -21.62 0.61
N ALA A 682 -37.33 -20.85 0.27
CA ALA A 682 -38.29 -20.34 1.25
C ALA A 682 -39.12 -21.47 1.87
N GLU A 683 -39.52 -22.44 1.05
CA GLU A 683 -40.22 -23.65 1.48
C GLU A 683 -39.34 -24.51 2.40
N LEU A 684 -38.08 -24.78 2.00
CA LEU A 684 -37.13 -25.55 2.82
C LEU A 684 -37.01 -24.95 4.23
N HIS A 685 -36.93 -23.63 4.33
CA HIS A 685 -36.77 -22.92 5.59
C HIS A 685 -38.11 -22.62 6.30
N ASN A 686 -39.22 -23.22 5.85
CA ASN A 686 -40.58 -23.04 6.41
C ASN A 686 -41.02 -21.57 6.53
N ARG A 687 -40.62 -20.73 5.57
CA ARG A 687 -40.93 -19.30 5.57
C ARG A 687 -42.21 -19.05 4.75
N ARG A 688 -43.38 -19.19 5.37
CA ARG A 688 -44.68 -19.11 4.67
C ARG A 688 -44.96 -17.74 4.03
N ASP A 689 -44.62 -16.65 4.72
CA ASP A 689 -44.78 -15.28 4.18
C ASP A 689 -43.91 -15.05 2.94
N GLN A 690 -42.74 -15.68 2.94
CA GLN A 690 -41.72 -15.61 1.90
C GLN A 690 -42.13 -16.41 0.66
N VAL A 691 -42.78 -17.56 0.86
CA VAL A 691 -43.45 -18.32 -0.20
C VAL A 691 -44.53 -17.48 -0.90
N ILE A 692 -45.38 -16.78 -0.14
CA ILE A 692 -46.44 -15.92 -0.68
C ILE A 692 -45.83 -14.76 -1.49
N GLU A 693 -44.73 -14.19 -1.02
CA GLU A 693 -44.07 -13.05 -1.67
C GLU A 693 -43.39 -13.43 -3.00
N VAL A 694 -42.82 -14.64 -3.10
CA VAL A 694 -42.36 -15.18 -4.40
C VAL A 694 -43.56 -15.35 -5.35
N GLY A 695 -44.67 -15.91 -4.86
CA GLY A 695 -45.91 -16.06 -5.63
C GLY A 695 -46.38 -14.74 -6.23
N ARG A 696 -46.46 -13.67 -5.43
CA ARG A 696 -46.81 -12.32 -5.92
C ARG A 696 -45.85 -11.79 -6.98
N THR A 697 -44.57 -12.11 -6.85
CA THR A 697 -43.54 -11.68 -7.81
C THR A 697 -43.69 -12.40 -9.16
N ILE A 698 -44.27 -13.61 -9.17
CA ILE A 698 -44.66 -14.35 -10.38
C ILE A 698 -46.01 -13.83 -10.91
N ASP A 699 -46.98 -13.54 -10.04
CA ASP A 699 -48.32 -13.10 -10.46
C ASP A 699 -48.29 -11.81 -11.29
N VAL A 700 -47.51 -10.79 -10.91
CA VAL A 700 -47.46 -9.49 -11.61
C VAL A 700 -47.00 -9.57 -13.08
N PRO A 701 -45.85 -10.21 -13.42
CA PRO A 701 -45.40 -10.34 -14.80
C PRO A 701 -46.24 -11.30 -15.66
N PHE A 702 -47.02 -12.19 -15.02
CA PHE A 702 -47.82 -13.23 -15.70
C PHE A 702 -49.33 -13.07 -15.50
N ALA A 703 -49.80 -11.93 -14.98
CA ALA A 703 -51.21 -11.67 -14.64
C ALA A 703 -52.14 -11.66 -15.86
N ARG A 704 -51.61 -11.44 -17.07
CA ARG A 704 -52.32 -11.78 -18.31
C ARG A 704 -52.23 -13.28 -18.54
N ILE A 705 -52.91 -14.03 -17.67
CA ILE A 705 -53.16 -15.46 -17.84
C ILE A 705 -53.81 -15.69 -19.21
N ASP A 706 -54.61 -14.76 -19.75
CA ASP A 706 -55.21 -14.88 -21.08
C ASP A 706 -54.19 -14.81 -22.24
N GLY A 707 -53.12 -14.02 -22.12
CA GLY A 707 -52.05 -13.98 -23.15
C GLY A 707 -51.01 -15.09 -22.99
N LEU A 708 -50.85 -15.61 -21.76
CA LEU A 708 -50.15 -16.86 -21.52
C LEU A 708 -51.00 -18.04 -22.02
N ALA A 709 -52.32 -18.01 -21.79
CA ALA A 709 -53.32 -18.99 -22.22
C ALA A 709 -53.49 -18.97 -23.74
N GLU A 710 -53.43 -17.83 -24.42
CA GLU A 710 -53.49 -17.71 -25.88
C GLU A 710 -52.19 -18.23 -26.53
N ALA A 711 -51.01 -17.96 -25.95
CA ALA A 711 -49.75 -18.59 -26.37
C ALA A 711 -49.71 -20.10 -26.06
N VAL A 712 -50.34 -20.51 -24.97
CA VAL A 712 -50.52 -21.90 -24.52
C VAL A 712 -51.55 -22.65 -25.40
N GLU A 713 -52.62 -21.99 -25.84
CA GLU A 713 -53.66 -22.50 -26.75
C GLU A 713 -53.15 -22.60 -28.20
N ASN A 714 -52.38 -21.60 -28.67
CA ASN A 714 -51.78 -21.60 -30.00
C ASN A 714 -50.61 -22.61 -30.13
N HIS A 715 -49.93 -22.92 -29.01
CA HIS A 715 -48.87 -23.92 -28.93
C HIS A 715 -49.23 -25.04 -27.97
N GLY A 716 -50.24 -25.85 -28.32
CA GLY A 716 -50.84 -26.91 -27.50
C GLY A 716 -49.92 -28.03 -26.95
N TRP A 717 -48.60 -27.90 -27.05
CA TRP A 717 -47.62 -28.69 -26.29
C TRP A 717 -47.19 -28.00 -24.97
N MET A 718 -47.44 -26.70 -24.81
CA MET A 718 -47.06 -25.90 -23.63
C MET A 718 -48.09 -26.01 -22.49
N VAL A 719 -49.39 -26.20 -22.80
CA VAL A 719 -50.46 -26.53 -21.81
C VAL A 719 -50.07 -27.74 -20.98
N ASP A 720 -49.56 -28.78 -21.66
CA ASP A 720 -49.24 -30.07 -21.05
C ASP A 720 -47.96 -30.00 -20.19
N LEU A 721 -47.06 -29.05 -20.47
CA LEU A 721 -45.85 -28.79 -19.69
C LEU A 721 -46.10 -27.92 -18.45
N MET A 722 -47.10 -27.04 -18.52
CA MET A 722 -47.35 -25.97 -17.54
C MET A 722 -48.38 -26.35 -16.47
N LEU A 723 -49.41 -27.17 -16.78
CA LEU A 723 -50.40 -27.61 -15.78
C LEU A 723 -49.77 -28.30 -14.55
N PRO A 724 -48.64 -29.02 -14.70
CA PRO A 724 -47.90 -29.57 -13.56
C PRO A 724 -47.07 -28.55 -12.76
N MET A 725 -46.77 -27.35 -13.27
CA MET A 725 -46.00 -26.32 -12.53
C MET A 725 -46.83 -25.57 -11.48
N VAL A 726 -48.15 -25.51 -11.64
CA VAL A 726 -49.06 -24.92 -10.64
C VAL A 726 -49.32 -25.88 -9.47
N VAL A 727 -48.99 -27.17 -9.64
CA VAL A 727 -49.10 -28.21 -8.60
C VAL A 727 -47.69 -28.70 -8.21
N TYR A 728 -46.86 -27.75 -7.77
CA TYR A 728 -45.45 -27.96 -7.39
C TYR A 728 -45.24 -29.07 -6.35
N TYR A 729 -46.23 -29.34 -5.48
CA TYR A 729 -46.19 -30.40 -4.46
C TYR A 729 -46.21 -31.84 -5.03
N GLN A 730 -46.76 -32.07 -6.23
CA GLN A 730 -46.84 -33.40 -6.86
C GLN A 730 -45.66 -33.69 -7.81
N TRP A 731 -44.81 -32.69 -8.07
CA TRP A 731 -43.68 -32.75 -9.00
C TRP A 731 -42.43 -33.43 -8.43
N MET A 732 -42.24 -33.34 -7.12
CA MET A 732 -41.07 -33.95 -6.49
C MET A 732 -41.05 -35.47 -6.63
N GLN A 733 -42.19 -36.16 -6.61
CA GLN A 733 -42.18 -37.64 -6.64
C GLN A 733 -41.68 -38.25 -7.97
N PRO A 734 -42.20 -37.86 -9.14
CA PRO A 734 -41.76 -38.41 -10.43
C PRO A 734 -40.35 -37.98 -10.81
N LEU A 735 -39.95 -36.74 -10.49
CA LEU A 735 -38.60 -36.24 -10.73
C LEU A 735 -37.61 -37.01 -9.84
N THR A 736 -37.93 -37.20 -8.53
CA THR A 736 -37.15 -38.02 -7.59
C THR A 736 -36.99 -39.45 -8.08
N GLN A 737 -38.06 -40.07 -8.62
CA GLN A 737 -38.00 -41.41 -9.20
C GLN A 737 -37.17 -41.48 -10.48
N ALA A 738 -37.22 -40.45 -11.33
CA ALA A 738 -36.44 -40.38 -12.57
C ALA A 738 -34.93 -40.18 -12.30
N VAL A 739 -34.57 -39.41 -11.28
CA VAL A 739 -33.17 -39.20 -10.87
C VAL A 739 -32.60 -40.38 -10.10
N GLN A 740 -33.40 -41.05 -9.26
CA GLN A 740 -33.01 -42.32 -8.63
C GLN A 740 -32.78 -43.45 -9.65
N ALA A 741 -33.29 -43.29 -10.88
CA ALA A 741 -33.11 -44.24 -11.98
C ALA A 741 -31.94 -43.92 -12.93
N LEU A 742 -31.17 -42.83 -12.70
CA LEU A 742 -30.03 -42.46 -13.53
C LEU A 742 -28.74 -43.25 -13.14
N PRO A 743 -27.94 -43.72 -14.12
CA PRO A 743 -26.70 -44.46 -13.84
C PRO A 743 -25.56 -43.57 -13.30
N GLU A 744 -24.84 -44.05 -12.28
CA GLU A 744 -23.96 -43.28 -11.38
C GLU A 744 -22.66 -42.67 -11.96
N ARG A 745 -22.39 -42.68 -13.27
CA ARG A 745 -21.06 -42.24 -13.78
C ARG A 745 -21.09 -41.01 -14.71
N PRO A 746 -20.39 -39.91 -14.35
CA PRO A 746 -20.19 -38.77 -15.24
C PRO A 746 -19.13 -39.07 -16.32
N LYS A 747 -19.32 -38.55 -17.53
CA LYS A 747 -18.28 -38.53 -18.58
C LYS A 747 -17.20 -37.50 -18.24
N PRO A 748 -15.90 -37.81 -18.41
CA PRO A 748 -14.84 -36.82 -18.22
C PRO A 748 -14.84 -35.82 -19.38
N GLY A 749 -14.98 -34.52 -19.10
CA GLY A 749 -14.74 -33.46 -20.09
C GLY A 749 -15.53 -32.15 -19.95
N SER A 750 -16.65 -32.10 -19.21
CA SER A 750 -17.44 -30.86 -19.07
C SER A 750 -16.79 -29.88 -18.10
N HIS A 751 -16.37 -28.71 -18.58
CA HIS A 751 -15.84 -27.60 -17.77
C HIS A 751 -16.98 -26.78 -17.11
N GLY A 752 -17.90 -27.47 -16.42
CA GLY A 752 -18.89 -26.85 -15.55
C GLY A 752 -18.43 -26.94 -14.09
N TYR A 753 -18.38 -25.82 -13.38
CA TYR A 753 -18.15 -25.84 -11.93
C TYR A 753 -19.26 -26.64 -11.25
N MET A 754 -18.87 -27.56 -10.35
CA MET A 754 -19.79 -28.36 -9.54
C MET A 754 -20.77 -27.47 -8.77
N LEU A 755 -22.06 -27.76 -8.87
CA LEU A 755 -23.11 -27.18 -8.01
C LEU A 755 -22.93 -27.63 -6.55
N GLU A 756 -23.37 -26.76 -5.63
CA GLU A 756 -23.31 -26.93 -4.18
C GLU A 756 -24.00 -28.23 -3.75
N LYS A 757 -23.26 -29.05 -3.00
CA LYS A 757 -23.58 -30.45 -2.67
C LYS A 757 -24.85 -30.63 -1.81
N ASP A 758 -25.45 -29.53 -1.34
CA ASP A 758 -26.44 -29.50 -0.25
C ASP A 758 -27.75 -28.76 -0.60
N HIS A 759 -28.03 -28.47 -1.88
CA HIS A 759 -29.32 -27.86 -2.29
C HIS A 759 -30.49 -28.85 -2.09
N PRO A 760 -31.62 -28.46 -1.47
CA PRO A 760 -32.76 -29.36 -1.18
C PRO A 760 -33.42 -29.95 -2.42
N SER A 761 -33.28 -29.29 -3.56
CA SER A 761 -33.54 -29.89 -4.86
C SER A 761 -32.20 -30.31 -5.48
N SER A 762 -31.68 -31.46 -5.07
CA SER A 762 -30.55 -32.16 -5.72
C SER A 762 -30.86 -32.52 -7.18
N LEU A 763 -32.14 -32.53 -7.53
CA LEU A 763 -32.71 -32.85 -8.84
C LEU A 763 -32.50 -31.76 -9.91
N ILE A 764 -32.81 -30.50 -9.60
CA ILE A 764 -32.57 -29.36 -10.53
C ILE A 764 -31.07 -29.16 -10.72
N ALA A 765 -30.28 -29.36 -9.66
CA ALA A 765 -28.83 -29.24 -9.71
C ALA A 765 -28.17 -30.37 -10.53
N GLN A 766 -28.67 -31.61 -10.47
CA GLN A 766 -28.20 -32.71 -11.32
C GLN A 766 -28.65 -32.58 -12.78
N ALA A 767 -29.83 -32.02 -13.04
CA ALA A 767 -30.35 -31.78 -14.38
C ALA A 767 -29.51 -30.74 -15.14
N GLU A 768 -29.17 -29.62 -14.50
CA GLU A 768 -28.31 -28.56 -15.07
C GLU A 768 -26.87 -29.03 -15.35
N LEU A 769 -26.37 -30.01 -14.58
CA LEU A 769 -25.01 -30.57 -14.68
C LEU A 769 -24.87 -31.67 -15.75
N LEU A 770 -25.95 -32.39 -16.04
CA LEU A 770 -25.96 -33.53 -16.98
C LEU A 770 -26.47 -33.18 -18.37
N PHE A 771 -27.35 -32.18 -18.48
CA PHE A 771 -28.08 -31.87 -19.70
C PHE A 771 -28.20 -30.34 -19.81
N GLY A 772 -27.63 -29.73 -20.86
CA GLY A 772 -27.81 -28.30 -21.10
C GLY A 772 -29.31 -27.91 -21.13
N PRO A 773 -29.67 -26.62 -20.99
CA PRO A 773 -31.07 -26.19 -20.86
C PRO A 773 -32.01 -26.78 -21.93
N ASP A 774 -31.52 -26.92 -23.17
CA ASP A 774 -32.27 -27.50 -24.29
C ASP A 774 -32.57 -29.00 -24.15
N GLU A 775 -31.74 -29.74 -23.41
CA GLU A 775 -31.85 -31.18 -23.20
C GLU A 775 -32.62 -31.52 -21.92
N CYS A 776 -32.53 -30.67 -20.89
CA CYS A 776 -33.48 -30.63 -19.78
C CYS A 776 -34.91 -30.40 -20.29
N VAL A 777 -35.12 -29.38 -21.12
CA VAL A 777 -36.42 -29.10 -21.76
C VAL A 777 -36.90 -30.30 -22.57
N ARG A 778 -36.02 -30.96 -23.33
CA ARG A 778 -36.36 -32.15 -24.12
C ARG A 778 -36.80 -33.35 -23.26
N HIS A 779 -36.08 -33.65 -22.17
CA HIS A 779 -36.45 -34.72 -21.24
C HIS A 779 -37.74 -34.41 -20.50
N LEU A 780 -37.96 -33.15 -20.13
CA LEU A 780 -39.17 -32.69 -19.46
C LEU A 780 -40.38 -32.79 -20.42
N VAL A 781 -40.20 -32.41 -21.69
CA VAL A 781 -41.18 -32.63 -22.78
C VAL A 781 -41.50 -34.12 -22.94
N MET A 782 -40.51 -35.02 -22.91
CA MET A 782 -40.73 -36.46 -23.04
C MET A 782 -41.45 -37.07 -21.83
N ALA A 783 -41.09 -36.68 -20.61
CA ALA A 783 -41.75 -37.15 -19.39
C ALA A 783 -43.20 -36.65 -19.29
N VAL A 784 -43.43 -35.40 -19.71
CA VAL A 784 -44.76 -34.81 -19.84
C VAL A 784 -45.57 -35.51 -20.93
N ALA A 785 -44.98 -35.85 -22.07
CA ALA A 785 -45.65 -36.62 -23.13
C ALA A 785 -46.04 -38.04 -22.70
N ALA A 786 -45.23 -38.69 -21.85
CA ALA A 786 -45.57 -39.99 -21.26
C ALA A 786 -46.73 -39.86 -20.24
N ARG A 787 -46.73 -38.80 -19.43
CA ARG A 787 -47.82 -38.49 -18.48
C ARG A 787 -49.13 -38.14 -19.21
N ARG A 788 -49.03 -37.42 -20.34
CA ARG A 788 -50.14 -37.09 -21.26
C ARG A 788 -50.86 -38.36 -21.74
N ALA A 789 -50.16 -39.44 -22.03
CA ALA A 789 -50.78 -40.70 -22.44
C ALA A 789 -51.55 -41.40 -21.30
N SER A 790 -51.09 -41.23 -20.06
CA SER A 790 -51.75 -41.74 -18.84
C SER A 790 -52.99 -40.91 -18.48
N ASP A 791 -52.87 -39.58 -18.47
CA ASP A 791 -53.92 -38.70 -17.98
C ASP A 791 -55.05 -38.50 -19.02
N ARG A 792 -54.75 -38.65 -20.32
CA ARG A 792 -55.76 -38.69 -21.39
C ARG A 792 -56.69 -39.91 -21.28
N ARG A 793 -56.20 -41.05 -20.77
CA ARG A 793 -57.05 -42.23 -20.46
C ARG A 793 -57.95 -41.96 -19.27
N ARG A 794 -57.40 -41.31 -18.23
CA ARG A 794 -58.12 -40.99 -17.00
C ARG A 794 -59.22 -39.93 -17.23
N LEU A 795 -58.94 -38.93 -18.08
CA LEU A 795 -59.92 -37.93 -18.49
C LEU A 795 -61.02 -38.54 -19.37
N ALA A 796 -60.68 -39.49 -20.24
CA ALA A 796 -61.66 -40.24 -21.03
C ALA A 796 -62.56 -41.14 -20.17
N GLU A 797 -62.05 -41.74 -19.10
CA GLU A 797 -62.84 -42.48 -18.10
C GLU A 797 -63.78 -41.57 -17.30
N VAL A 798 -63.31 -40.40 -16.88
CA VAL A 798 -64.17 -39.45 -16.15
C VAL A 798 -65.25 -38.87 -17.06
N LEU A 799 -64.91 -38.55 -18.31
CA LEU A 799 -65.88 -38.06 -19.30
C LEU A 799 -66.88 -39.15 -19.70
N SER A 800 -66.49 -40.42 -19.77
CA SER A 800 -67.43 -41.53 -20.02
C SER A 800 -68.37 -41.76 -18.83
N GLN A 801 -67.88 -41.62 -17.59
CA GLN A 801 -68.71 -41.69 -16.38
C GLN A 801 -69.72 -40.53 -16.30
N VAL A 802 -69.30 -39.31 -16.63
CA VAL A 802 -70.18 -38.13 -16.66
C VAL A 802 -71.20 -38.21 -17.80
N TYR A 803 -70.81 -38.75 -18.95
CA TYR A 803 -71.72 -38.97 -20.09
C TYR A 803 -72.75 -40.08 -19.80
N LEU A 804 -72.35 -41.15 -19.11
CA LEU A 804 -73.25 -42.22 -18.67
C LEU A 804 -74.19 -41.79 -17.53
N GLN A 805 -73.75 -40.93 -16.60
CA GLN A 805 -74.63 -40.33 -15.60
C GLN A 805 -75.71 -39.44 -16.24
N ARG A 806 -75.35 -38.62 -17.24
CA ARG A 806 -76.32 -37.75 -17.92
C ARG A 806 -77.33 -38.49 -18.81
N ILE A 807 -77.02 -39.70 -19.27
CA ILE A 807 -77.95 -40.55 -20.03
C ILE A 807 -78.79 -41.43 -19.10
N GLY A 808 -78.34 -41.70 -17.87
CA GLY A 808 -79.15 -42.38 -16.85
C GLY A 808 -80.18 -41.48 -16.17
N ASP A 809 -79.94 -40.17 -16.15
CA ASP A 809 -80.83 -39.16 -15.54
C ASP A 809 -81.79 -38.47 -16.54
N ALA A 810 -81.74 -38.85 -17.83
CA ALA A 810 -82.63 -38.38 -18.90
C ALA A 810 -83.45 -39.54 -19.46
#